data_AF-A0A8C5AA81-F1
#
_entry.id   AF-A0A8C5AA81-F1
#
_cell.length_a   1.000
_cell.length_b   1.000
_cell.length_c   1.000
_cell.angle_alpha   90.00
_cell.angle_beta   90.00
_cell.angle_gamma   90.00
#
_symmetry.space_group_name_H-M   'P 1'
#
loop_
_entity.id
_entity.type
_entity.pdbx_description
1 polymer ?
#
loop_
_entity_poly.entity_id
_entity_poly.type
_entity_poly.pdbx_seq_one_letter_code
_entity_poly.pdbx_strand_id
1 'polypeptide(L)'
;MMDYERPNVETIKCVVVGDNAVGKTRLICARACNTTLTQYQLLATHVPTVWAIDQYRVCQEVLERSRDVVDEVSVSLRLWDTFGDHHKDRRFAYGRSDVVVLCFSIANPHSLHHVKTMWSMEIKHFCPRTPVILVGCQLDLRYADLEAVNRARRPMARPIKQGDILPPESGREVAKELGIPYYETSVFDQFGIKDIFDNAIRAALISRRHLQFWKSHLRKVQKPLLQAPFLPPKAPPPLIKIPEVVPRSRSRGARLLLDSPLCADVLFVLQDHTQLFAHKIYLSTSSSKFYDLFQDAQFGHGGGGGRSAQPVPLLTEGFQGKPEVYSITEGYQGKPEVYSITEGYQGKPESDGTLRMMSFSGKHRRTKLSLASWSKAFYSIHKENIPNPVTDTLAPMTVVKMDYSIQLGPFSAVLRFLYTGELDEKERDLMKIAQIAEVLEVFDLRMMVENIMNKEAFMNQEITKAFHVRKANRIKECLTKNTFTDVTFRLDDGTISAHKPLLIASCDWMAVLFGGSFMESCNNEVVFPNTSRVCMQSVLEYLYTDSLSPGPELDPMELTALANRLCLPRLTALTEQYTVTELSRAARAGQDVDGDVLTYLELAQFHNASQLAVWCLHHICTHYNSVCANYRKEIKSKSQENQRYFEQHRWPPVWYLKEEDHYRRARKEREKEDLVANKHQHRRRWCFWSTSPTVA
;
A
#
# COMPACT_ATOMS: atom_id res chain seq x y z
N MET A 1 37.94 -36.48 -28.97
CA MET A 1 36.51 -36.76 -28.69
C MET A 1 36.37 -38.26 -28.50
N MET A 2 35.84 -38.72 -27.37
CA MET A 2 35.49 -40.13 -27.15
C MET A 2 33.98 -40.20 -26.98
N ASP A 3 33.29 -40.89 -27.88
CA ASP A 3 31.87 -41.16 -27.76
C ASP A 3 31.64 -42.19 -26.65
N TYR A 4 31.30 -41.69 -25.46
CA TYR A 4 30.76 -42.52 -24.38
C TYR A 4 29.31 -42.92 -24.72
N GLU A 5 29.15 -43.86 -25.65
CA GLU A 5 27.91 -44.63 -25.76
C GLU A 5 27.70 -45.40 -24.45
N ARG A 6 26.84 -44.86 -23.57
CA ARG A 6 26.40 -45.58 -22.37
C ARG A 6 25.66 -46.86 -22.82
N PRO A 7 26.13 -48.07 -22.45
CA PRO A 7 25.38 -49.27 -22.77
C PRO A 7 24.01 -49.24 -22.09
N ASN A 8 22.98 -49.74 -22.78
CA ASN A 8 21.59 -49.90 -22.31
C ASN A 8 20.73 -48.61 -22.20
N VAL A 9 20.80 -47.68 -23.16
CA VAL A 9 19.79 -46.59 -23.26
C VAL A 9 18.45 -47.13 -23.77
N GLU A 10 17.41 -47.05 -22.95
CA GLU A 10 16.05 -47.44 -23.32
C GLU A 10 15.35 -46.29 -24.06
N THR A 11 15.07 -46.45 -25.36
CA THR A 11 14.21 -45.51 -26.09
C THR A 11 12.74 -45.72 -25.69
N ILE A 12 12.00 -44.65 -25.43
CA ILE A 12 10.57 -44.68 -25.05
C ILE A 12 9.78 -43.72 -25.94
N LYS A 13 8.82 -44.26 -26.70
CA LYS A 13 7.81 -43.48 -27.43
C LYS A 13 6.62 -43.16 -26.53
N CYS A 14 6.48 -41.88 -26.19
CA CYS A 14 5.39 -41.32 -25.39
C CYS A 14 4.46 -40.51 -26.30
N VAL A 15 3.18 -40.88 -26.37
CA VAL A 15 2.18 -40.19 -27.20
C VAL A 15 1.21 -39.42 -26.31
N VAL A 16 1.01 -38.13 -26.60
CA VAL A 16 0.11 -37.26 -25.85
C VAL A 16 -1.18 -37.06 -26.63
N VAL A 17 -2.32 -37.39 -26.03
CA VAL A 17 -3.64 -37.45 -26.71
C VAL A 17 -4.74 -36.82 -25.86
N GLY A 18 -5.88 -36.49 -26.48
CA GLY A 18 -7.00 -35.80 -25.86
C GLY A 18 -7.58 -34.68 -26.72
N ASP A 19 -8.59 -33.98 -26.22
CA ASP A 19 -9.31 -32.91 -26.91
C ASP A 19 -8.43 -31.75 -27.41
N ASN A 20 -8.98 -30.92 -28.29
CA ASN A 20 -8.38 -29.65 -28.67
C ASN A 20 -8.28 -28.68 -27.46
N ALA A 21 -7.29 -27.79 -27.51
CA ALA A 21 -7.05 -26.73 -26.52
C ALA A 21 -6.85 -27.16 -25.04
N VAL A 22 -6.79 -28.46 -24.71
CA VAL A 22 -6.55 -28.94 -23.34
C VAL A 22 -5.11 -28.72 -22.82
N GLY A 23 -4.19 -28.27 -23.66
CA GLY A 23 -2.82 -27.92 -23.26
C GLY A 23 -1.71 -28.92 -23.64
N LYS A 24 -2.01 -29.97 -24.44
CA LYS A 24 -1.06 -31.01 -24.86
C LYS A 24 0.27 -30.46 -25.40
N THR A 25 0.21 -29.59 -26.42
CA THR A 25 1.37 -28.95 -27.03
C THR A 25 2.16 -28.10 -26.02
N ARG A 26 1.48 -27.37 -25.13
CA ARG A 26 2.12 -26.57 -24.07
C ARG A 26 2.87 -27.45 -23.07
N LEU A 27 2.30 -28.60 -22.68
CA LEU A 27 2.93 -29.57 -21.79
C LEU A 27 4.19 -30.19 -22.42
N ILE A 28 4.12 -30.53 -23.72
CA ILE A 28 5.29 -31.03 -24.48
C ILE A 28 6.38 -29.96 -24.58
N CYS A 29 6.04 -28.73 -24.98
CA CYS A 29 6.98 -27.61 -25.05
C CYS A 29 7.64 -27.33 -23.69
N ALA A 30 6.86 -27.32 -22.59
CA ALA A 30 7.40 -27.07 -21.26
C ALA A 30 8.39 -28.15 -20.79
N ARG A 31 8.16 -29.42 -21.16
CA ARG A 31 9.12 -30.51 -20.92
C ARG A 31 10.36 -30.41 -21.81
N ALA A 32 10.18 -30.15 -23.11
CA ALA A 32 11.28 -30.07 -24.08
C ALA A 32 12.23 -28.88 -23.83
N CYS A 33 11.69 -27.75 -23.38
CA CYS A 33 12.44 -26.53 -23.09
C CYS A 33 12.87 -26.39 -21.62
N ASN A 34 12.50 -27.34 -20.76
CA ASN A 34 12.89 -27.47 -19.34
C ASN A 34 13.07 -26.11 -18.63
N THR A 35 11.95 -25.40 -18.47
CA THR A 35 11.79 -24.13 -17.73
C THR A 35 12.58 -22.89 -18.21
N THR A 36 13.36 -23.00 -19.29
CA THR A 36 14.17 -21.88 -19.83
C THR A 36 13.36 -20.77 -20.51
N LEU A 37 12.16 -21.08 -21.02
CA LEU A 37 11.31 -20.11 -21.70
C LEU A 37 10.44 -19.34 -20.71
N THR A 38 10.44 -18.02 -20.83
CA THR A 38 9.51 -17.15 -20.09
C THR A 38 8.05 -17.46 -20.46
N GLN A 39 7.13 -17.11 -19.57
CA GLN A 39 5.68 -17.27 -19.78
C GLN A 39 5.22 -16.68 -21.13
N TYR A 40 5.73 -15.50 -21.50
CA TYR A 40 5.42 -14.87 -22.79
C TYR A 40 5.89 -15.74 -23.97
N GLN A 41 7.11 -16.26 -23.94
CA GLN A 41 7.65 -17.11 -25.00
C GLN A 41 6.87 -18.44 -25.13
N LEU A 42 6.44 -19.04 -24.02
CA LEU A 42 5.59 -20.25 -24.02
C LEU A 42 4.15 -20.01 -24.52
N LEU A 43 3.65 -18.77 -24.41
CA LEU A 43 2.33 -18.38 -24.91
C LEU A 43 2.36 -17.91 -26.38
N ALA A 44 3.47 -17.31 -26.82
CA ALA A 44 3.66 -16.78 -28.17
C ALA A 44 4.23 -17.81 -29.16
N THR A 45 4.80 -18.93 -28.71
CA THR A 45 5.31 -20.00 -29.57
C THR A 45 4.17 -20.78 -30.25
N HIS A 46 3.74 -20.29 -31.41
CA HIS A 46 2.84 -21.01 -32.31
C HIS A 46 3.59 -22.14 -33.03
N VAL A 47 3.90 -23.22 -32.32
CA VAL A 47 4.48 -24.45 -32.91
C VAL A 47 3.37 -25.21 -33.64
N PRO A 48 3.42 -25.36 -34.98
CA PRO A 48 2.39 -26.11 -35.70
C PRO A 48 2.51 -27.60 -35.37
N THR A 49 1.50 -28.17 -34.72
CA THR A 49 1.49 -29.55 -34.20
C THR A 49 1.73 -30.64 -35.27
N VAL A 50 1.63 -30.32 -36.57
CA VAL A 50 1.99 -31.22 -37.69
C VAL A 50 3.52 -31.51 -37.77
N TRP A 51 4.37 -30.60 -37.27
CA TRP A 51 5.83 -30.68 -37.44
C TRP A 51 6.59 -31.30 -36.25
N ALA A 52 5.88 -31.67 -35.18
CA ALA A 52 6.46 -32.26 -33.95
C ALA A 52 7.05 -33.68 -34.13
N ILE A 53 6.87 -34.32 -35.29
CA ILE A 53 7.23 -35.72 -35.51
C ILE A 53 8.75 -35.95 -35.76
N ASP A 54 9.49 -34.95 -36.24
CA ASP A 54 10.94 -35.09 -36.49
C ASP A 54 11.79 -33.83 -36.19
N GLN A 55 11.24 -32.62 -36.14
CA GLN A 55 12.05 -31.40 -35.92
C GLN A 55 12.80 -31.36 -34.58
N TYR A 56 12.28 -32.04 -33.54
CA TYR A 56 13.01 -32.20 -32.26
C TYR A 56 14.34 -32.94 -32.40
N ARG A 57 14.60 -33.61 -33.53
CA ARG A 57 15.89 -34.25 -33.85
C ARG A 57 16.87 -33.33 -34.57
N VAL A 58 16.44 -32.15 -35.00
CA VAL A 58 17.29 -31.16 -35.70
C VAL A 58 17.97 -30.22 -34.69
N CYS A 59 17.30 -29.91 -33.58
CA CYS A 59 17.88 -29.10 -32.49
C CYS A 59 18.66 -29.99 -31.50
N GLN A 60 19.99 -29.94 -31.55
CA GLN A 60 20.87 -30.73 -30.68
C GLN A 60 20.56 -30.57 -29.18
N GLU A 61 20.28 -29.35 -28.71
CA GLU A 61 19.90 -29.11 -27.31
C GLU A 61 18.64 -29.88 -26.88
N VAL A 62 17.66 -30.06 -27.78
CA VAL A 62 16.42 -30.78 -27.45
C VAL A 62 16.65 -32.30 -27.49
N LEU A 63 17.52 -32.78 -28.37
CA LEU A 63 18.01 -34.17 -28.34
C LEU A 63 18.74 -34.49 -27.03
N GLU A 64 19.60 -33.60 -26.55
CA GLU A 64 20.29 -33.75 -25.27
C GLU A 64 19.31 -33.75 -24.10
N ARG A 65 18.36 -32.79 -24.06
CA ARG A 65 17.26 -32.73 -23.08
C ARG A 65 16.26 -33.91 -23.18
N SER A 66 16.25 -34.66 -24.29
CA SER A 66 15.44 -35.89 -24.42
C SER A 66 16.02 -37.10 -23.67
N ARG A 67 17.29 -37.01 -23.25
CA ARG A 67 17.97 -38.05 -22.47
C ARG A 67 17.80 -37.75 -20.97
N ASP A 68 17.25 -38.71 -20.23
CA ASP A 68 17.04 -38.58 -18.78
C ASP A 68 17.44 -39.90 -18.08
N VAL A 69 17.54 -39.88 -16.75
CA VAL A 69 17.80 -41.07 -15.92
C VAL A 69 16.68 -41.24 -14.92
N VAL A 70 15.86 -42.27 -15.12
CA VAL A 70 14.71 -42.59 -14.25
C VAL A 70 14.96 -43.94 -13.59
N ASP A 71 14.97 -43.97 -12.26
CA ASP A 71 15.18 -45.16 -11.43
C ASP A 71 16.43 -45.98 -11.82
N GLU A 72 17.56 -45.28 -11.97
CA GLU A 72 18.86 -45.78 -12.47
C GLU A 72 18.91 -46.21 -13.95
N VAL A 73 17.81 -46.14 -14.70
CA VAL A 73 17.75 -46.48 -16.13
C VAL A 73 17.99 -45.23 -16.98
N SER A 74 18.99 -45.27 -17.87
CA SER A 74 19.17 -44.22 -18.90
C SER A 74 18.11 -44.37 -19.99
N VAL A 75 17.37 -43.31 -20.26
CA VAL A 75 16.19 -43.29 -21.14
C VAL A 75 16.36 -42.21 -22.22
N SER A 76 15.89 -42.48 -23.44
CA SER A 76 15.66 -41.45 -24.47
C SER A 76 14.16 -41.33 -24.73
N LEU A 77 13.56 -40.24 -24.26
CA LEU A 77 12.13 -39.97 -24.36
C LEU A 77 11.79 -39.28 -25.69
N ARG A 78 10.93 -39.91 -26.50
CA ARG A 78 10.40 -39.32 -27.73
C ARG A 78 8.95 -38.92 -27.53
N LEU A 79 8.68 -37.62 -27.53
CA LEU A 79 7.34 -37.04 -27.38
C LEU A 79 6.64 -36.96 -28.74
N TRP A 80 5.40 -37.41 -28.79
CA TRP A 80 4.53 -37.32 -29.97
C TRP A 80 3.27 -36.54 -29.59
N ASP A 81 3.11 -35.34 -30.14
CA ASP A 81 1.87 -34.56 -30.01
C ASP A 81 0.82 -35.05 -31.01
N THR A 82 -0.46 -34.83 -30.70
CA THR A 82 -1.58 -35.22 -31.58
C THR A 82 -2.69 -34.16 -31.58
N PHE A 83 -3.32 -33.94 -32.74
CA PHE A 83 -4.51 -33.09 -32.82
C PHE A 83 -5.77 -33.84 -32.39
N GLY A 84 -6.68 -33.14 -31.71
CA GLY A 84 -7.97 -33.70 -31.24
C GLY A 84 -8.90 -34.12 -32.38
N ASP A 85 -8.84 -33.47 -33.54
CA ASP A 85 -9.82 -33.69 -34.63
C ASP A 85 -9.27 -34.54 -35.80
N HIS A 86 -7.95 -34.68 -35.93
CA HIS A 86 -7.33 -35.37 -37.08
C HIS A 86 -7.23 -36.90 -36.88
N HIS A 87 -8.38 -37.60 -36.94
CA HIS A 87 -8.48 -39.05 -36.74
C HIS A 87 -7.56 -39.91 -37.63
N LYS A 88 -7.20 -39.46 -38.84
CA LYS A 88 -6.32 -40.22 -39.75
C LYS A 88 -4.87 -40.24 -39.24
N ASP A 89 -4.36 -39.10 -38.81
CA ASP A 89 -2.95 -38.93 -38.42
C ASP A 89 -2.66 -39.55 -37.05
N ARG A 90 -3.65 -39.54 -36.13
CA ARG A 90 -3.55 -40.20 -34.82
C ARG A 90 -3.28 -41.70 -34.90
N ARG A 91 -3.80 -42.40 -35.92
CA ARG A 91 -3.55 -43.84 -36.11
C ARG A 91 -2.05 -44.14 -36.26
N PHE A 92 -1.32 -43.30 -36.99
CA PHE A 92 0.12 -43.42 -37.13
C PHE A 92 0.86 -43.09 -35.83
N ALA A 93 0.36 -42.11 -35.07
CA ALA A 93 0.92 -41.76 -33.76
C ALA A 93 0.89 -42.95 -32.78
N TYR A 94 -0.20 -43.72 -32.69
CA TYR A 94 -0.30 -44.87 -31.78
C TYR A 94 0.67 -46.04 -32.11
N GLY A 95 1.15 -46.16 -33.35
CA GLY A 95 2.01 -47.27 -33.78
C GLY A 95 3.30 -47.38 -32.95
N ARG A 96 3.52 -48.55 -32.32
CA ARG A 96 4.67 -48.88 -31.46
C ARG A 96 4.85 -47.91 -30.27
N SER A 97 3.76 -47.45 -29.67
CA SER A 97 3.79 -46.59 -28.47
C SER A 97 4.12 -47.36 -27.20
N ASP A 98 5.05 -46.85 -26.40
CA ASP A 98 5.45 -47.46 -25.14
C ASP A 98 4.63 -46.95 -23.95
N VAL A 99 4.09 -45.73 -24.05
CA VAL A 99 3.14 -45.15 -23.09
C VAL A 99 2.27 -44.09 -23.77
N VAL A 100 1.03 -43.92 -23.28
CA VAL A 100 0.13 -42.85 -23.68
C VAL A 100 -0.16 -41.92 -22.50
N VAL A 101 -0.05 -40.62 -22.73
CA VAL A 101 -0.46 -39.56 -21.80
C VAL A 101 -1.79 -39.02 -22.29
N LEU A 102 -2.86 -39.32 -21.56
CA LEU A 102 -4.22 -38.90 -21.89
C LEU A 102 -4.54 -37.60 -21.13
N CYS A 103 -4.64 -36.50 -21.85
CA CYS A 103 -4.86 -35.16 -21.29
C CYS A 103 -6.33 -34.72 -21.41
N PHE A 104 -6.82 -34.06 -20.36
CA PHE A 104 -8.03 -33.23 -20.39
C PHE A 104 -7.75 -31.87 -19.74
N SER A 105 -8.63 -30.89 -19.93
CA SER A 105 -8.55 -29.59 -19.25
C SER A 105 -9.43 -29.59 -18.01
N ILE A 106 -8.89 -29.17 -16.87
CA ILE A 106 -9.71 -29.01 -15.67
C ILE A 106 -10.76 -27.90 -15.82
N ALA A 107 -10.63 -26.99 -16.79
CA ALA A 107 -11.59 -25.93 -17.08
C ALA A 107 -12.59 -26.28 -18.20
N ASN A 108 -12.62 -27.55 -18.64
CA ASN A 108 -13.59 -28.04 -19.62
C ASN A 108 -14.13 -29.42 -19.21
N PRO A 109 -15.31 -29.48 -18.54
CA PRO A 109 -15.95 -30.73 -18.12
C PRO A 109 -16.19 -31.74 -19.25
N HIS A 110 -16.46 -31.27 -20.48
CA HIS A 110 -16.65 -32.16 -21.63
C HIS A 110 -15.38 -32.92 -21.98
N SER A 111 -14.19 -32.31 -21.81
CA SER A 111 -12.93 -33.00 -22.11
C SER A 111 -12.66 -34.19 -21.17
N LEU A 112 -13.10 -34.10 -19.91
CA LEU A 112 -13.06 -35.24 -18.98
C LEU A 112 -14.14 -36.29 -19.29
N HIS A 113 -15.29 -35.89 -19.85
CA HIS A 113 -16.29 -36.84 -20.34
C HIS A 113 -15.76 -37.63 -21.55
N HIS A 114 -15.15 -36.95 -22.53
CA HIS A 114 -14.56 -37.57 -23.72
C HIS A 114 -13.41 -38.53 -23.40
N VAL A 115 -12.68 -38.32 -22.29
CA VAL A 115 -11.68 -39.29 -21.78
C VAL A 115 -12.29 -40.69 -21.66
N LYS A 116 -13.51 -40.80 -21.10
CA LYS A 116 -14.21 -42.09 -21.00
C LYS A 116 -14.78 -42.53 -22.34
N THR A 117 -15.62 -41.69 -22.95
CA THR A 117 -16.51 -42.09 -24.07
C THR A 117 -15.82 -42.19 -25.43
N MET A 118 -14.74 -41.44 -25.66
CA MET A 118 -14.00 -41.44 -26.93
C MET A 118 -12.57 -41.96 -26.73
N TRP A 119 -11.76 -41.25 -25.95
CA TRP A 119 -10.30 -41.45 -25.95
C TRP A 119 -9.88 -42.79 -25.37
N SER A 120 -10.47 -43.24 -24.26
CA SER A 120 -10.14 -44.55 -23.69
C SER A 120 -10.46 -45.71 -24.65
N MET A 121 -11.52 -45.57 -25.46
CA MET A 121 -11.93 -46.55 -26.46
C MET A 121 -11.02 -46.52 -27.70
N GLU A 122 -10.64 -45.32 -28.18
CA GLU A 122 -9.69 -45.15 -29.29
C GLU A 122 -8.32 -45.76 -28.95
N ILE A 123 -7.79 -45.47 -27.75
CA ILE A 123 -6.51 -46.01 -27.26
C ILE A 123 -6.58 -47.55 -27.13
N LYS A 124 -7.63 -48.09 -26.49
CA LYS A 124 -7.81 -49.54 -26.34
C LYS A 124 -7.94 -50.27 -27.69
N HIS A 125 -8.49 -49.62 -28.71
CA HIS A 125 -8.60 -50.19 -30.05
C HIS A 125 -7.24 -50.25 -30.77
N PHE A 126 -6.43 -49.18 -30.73
CA PHE A 126 -5.17 -49.12 -31.48
C PHE A 126 -3.94 -49.68 -30.74
N CYS A 127 -3.89 -49.58 -29.41
CA CYS A 127 -2.75 -50.03 -28.61
C CYS A 127 -3.16 -50.65 -27.25
N PRO A 128 -3.93 -51.76 -27.23
CA PRO A 128 -4.56 -52.34 -26.02
C PRO A 128 -3.60 -52.76 -24.89
N ARG A 129 -2.30 -52.92 -25.16
CA ARG A 129 -1.28 -53.31 -24.17
C ARG A 129 -0.38 -52.13 -23.72
N THR A 130 -0.55 -50.96 -24.32
CA THR A 130 0.26 -49.78 -23.99
C THR A 130 -0.28 -49.15 -22.70
N PRO A 131 0.55 -48.93 -21.66
CA PRO A 131 0.11 -48.28 -20.44
C PRO A 131 -0.36 -46.84 -20.73
N VAL A 132 -1.38 -46.41 -20.00
CA VAL A 132 -1.96 -45.07 -20.10
C VAL A 132 -1.86 -44.38 -18.74
N ILE A 133 -1.56 -43.08 -18.73
CA ILE A 133 -1.70 -42.23 -17.54
C ILE A 133 -2.68 -41.09 -17.85
N LEU A 134 -3.53 -40.72 -16.88
CA LEU A 134 -4.49 -39.62 -17.02
C LEU A 134 -3.89 -38.32 -16.46
N VAL A 135 -4.01 -37.23 -17.20
CA VAL A 135 -3.47 -35.92 -16.84
C VAL A 135 -4.54 -34.83 -16.91
N GLY A 136 -4.80 -34.18 -15.77
CA GLY A 136 -5.56 -32.93 -15.69
C GLY A 136 -4.64 -31.73 -15.93
N CYS A 137 -4.79 -31.06 -17.07
CA CYS A 137 -4.01 -29.88 -17.44
C CYS A 137 -4.73 -28.58 -17.02
N GLN A 138 -3.95 -27.48 -16.94
CA GLN A 138 -4.40 -26.12 -16.62
C GLN A 138 -4.85 -25.93 -15.15
N LEU A 139 -4.12 -26.58 -14.24
CA LEU A 139 -4.33 -26.55 -12.79
C LEU A 139 -4.37 -25.13 -12.19
N ASP A 140 -3.62 -24.20 -12.77
CA ASP A 140 -3.60 -22.76 -12.47
C ASP A 140 -5.00 -22.12 -12.40
N LEU A 141 -5.93 -22.61 -13.23
CA LEU A 141 -7.29 -22.09 -13.33
C LEU A 141 -8.17 -22.37 -12.09
N ARG A 142 -7.69 -23.12 -11.07
CA ARG A 142 -8.42 -23.29 -9.79
C ARG A 142 -8.33 -22.10 -8.84
N TYR A 143 -7.38 -21.21 -9.03
CA TYR A 143 -7.14 -20.05 -8.15
C TYR A 143 -6.74 -18.77 -8.91
N ALA A 144 -6.66 -18.82 -10.23
CA ALA A 144 -6.48 -17.64 -11.07
C ALA A 144 -7.72 -16.72 -11.04
N ASP A 145 -7.50 -15.41 -11.25
CA ASP A 145 -8.55 -14.46 -11.58
C ASP A 145 -9.15 -14.82 -12.95
N LEU A 146 -10.34 -15.44 -12.94
CA LEU A 146 -11.04 -15.84 -14.15
C LEU A 146 -11.50 -14.65 -15.02
N GLU A 147 -11.66 -13.44 -14.48
CA GLU A 147 -11.97 -12.26 -15.28
C GLU A 147 -10.75 -11.76 -16.05
N ALA A 148 -9.58 -11.71 -15.40
CA ALA A 148 -8.31 -11.46 -16.10
C ALA A 148 -8.02 -12.54 -17.15
N VAL A 149 -8.19 -13.82 -16.82
CA VAL A 149 -8.01 -14.93 -17.77
C VAL A 149 -8.97 -14.82 -18.95
N ASN A 150 -10.25 -14.53 -18.73
CA ASN A 150 -11.22 -14.39 -19.81
C ASN A 150 -10.97 -13.15 -20.69
N ARG A 151 -10.52 -12.02 -20.12
CA ARG A 151 -10.06 -10.85 -20.89
C ARG A 151 -8.83 -11.13 -21.76
N ALA A 152 -7.93 -11.99 -21.29
CA ALA A 152 -6.72 -12.40 -22.05
C ALA A 152 -6.97 -13.50 -23.10
N ARG A 153 -8.16 -14.12 -23.11
CA ARG A 153 -8.53 -15.15 -24.10
C ARG A 153 -9.08 -14.51 -25.38
N ARG A 154 -9.17 -15.30 -26.46
CA ARG A 154 -9.68 -14.83 -27.76
C ARG A 154 -11.12 -14.30 -27.61
N PRO A 155 -11.50 -13.15 -28.22
CA PRO A 155 -12.80 -12.50 -27.99
C PRO A 155 -14.06 -13.35 -28.24
N MET A 156 -13.96 -14.43 -29.02
CA MET A 156 -15.07 -15.34 -29.34
C MET A 156 -15.03 -16.66 -28.56
N ALA A 157 -14.08 -16.86 -27.64
CA ALA A 157 -14.03 -18.05 -26.81
C ALA A 157 -15.10 -17.98 -25.70
N ARG A 158 -15.85 -19.06 -25.46
CA ARG A 158 -16.77 -19.16 -24.31
C ARG A 158 -15.99 -18.81 -23.02
N PRO A 159 -16.47 -17.83 -22.21
CA PRO A 159 -15.87 -17.54 -20.91
C PRO A 159 -15.87 -18.76 -20.00
N ILE A 160 -14.75 -19.02 -19.34
CA ILE A 160 -14.65 -20.04 -18.29
C ILE A 160 -15.37 -19.49 -17.06
N LYS A 161 -16.34 -20.23 -16.53
CA LYS A 161 -17.04 -19.90 -15.28
C LYS A 161 -16.46 -20.72 -14.12
N GLN A 162 -16.64 -20.27 -12.88
CA GLN A 162 -16.19 -21.01 -11.69
C GLN A 162 -16.77 -22.44 -11.64
N GLY A 163 -18.03 -22.62 -12.07
CA GLY A 163 -18.68 -23.94 -12.16
C GLY A 163 -18.19 -24.84 -13.31
N ASP A 164 -17.40 -24.32 -14.26
CA ASP A 164 -16.74 -25.12 -15.29
C ASP A 164 -15.40 -25.72 -14.78
N ILE A 165 -14.89 -25.26 -13.63
CA ILE A 165 -13.63 -25.74 -13.04
C ILE A 165 -13.86 -27.06 -12.30
N LEU A 166 -13.28 -28.13 -12.81
CA LEU A 166 -13.35 -29.47 -12.24
C LEU A 166 -12.54 -29.59 -10.95
N PRO A 167 -13.13 -30.14 -9.88
CA PRO A 167 -12.39 -30.47 -8.67
C PRO A 167 -11.49 -31.72 -8.91
N PRO A 168 -10.40 -31.88 -8.15
CA PRO A 168 -9.45 -32.99 -8.32
C PRO A 168 -10.11 -34.38 -8.26
N GLU A 169 -11.13 -34.54 -7.41
CA GLU A 169 -11.83 -35.81 -7.20
C GLU A 169 -12.44 -36.34 -8.51
N SER A 170 -12.97 -35.47 -9.38
CA SER A 170 -13.58 -35.86 -10.65
C SER A 170 -12.58 -36.57 -11.58
N GLY A 171 -11.37 -36.03 -11.73
CA GLY A 171 -10.32 -36.67 -12.52
C GLY A 171 -9.86 -38.00 -11.91
N ARG A 172 -9.77 -38.05 -10.58
CA ARG A 172 -9.40 -39.26 -9.83
C ARG A 172 -10.43 -40.38 -9.98
N GLU A 173 -11.73 -40.07 -9.95
CA GLU A 173 -12.81 -41.04 -10.18
C GLU A 173 -12.74 -41.67 -11.57
N VAL A 174 -12.50 -40.85 -12.61
CA VAL A 174 -12.30 -41.34 -13.98
C VAL A 174 -11.08 -42.26 -14.09
N ALA A 175 -9.97 -41.87 -13.47
CA ALA A 175 -8.75 -42.69 -13.46
C ALA A 175 -8.96 -44.03 -12.73
N LYS A 176 -9.69 -44.03 -11.61
CA LYS A 176 -10.04 -45.23 -10.85
C LYS A 176 -10.92 -46.19 -11.64
N GLU A 177 -11.94 -45.68 -12.34
CA GLU A 177 -12.79 -46.48 -13.24
C GLU A 177 -12.01 -47.12 -14.39
N LEU A 178 -11.06 -46.37 -14.97
CA LEU A 178 -10.21 -46.83 -16.06
C LEU A 178 -9.04 -47.73 -15.61
N GLY A 179 -8.75 -47.80 -14.30
CA GLY A 179 -7.63 -48.57 -13.75
C GLY A 179 -6.24 -47.97 -14.00
N ILE A 180 -6.16 -46.64 -14.19
CA ILE A 180 -4.95 -45.91 -14.57
C ILE A 180 -4.54 -44.88 -13.50
N PRO A 181 -3.26 -44.48 -13.40
CA PRO A 181 -2.85 -43.43 -12.47
C PRO A 181 -3.31 -42.04 -12.94
N TYR A 182 -3.53 -41.15 -11.99
CA TYR A 182 -3.94 -39.76 -12.20
C TYR A 182 -2.87 -38.77 -11.76
N TYR A 183 -2.66 -37.73 -12.55
CA TYR A 183 -1.75 -36.63 -12.30
C TYR A 183 -2.39 -35.30 -12.74
N GLU A 184 -1.92 -34.20 -12.18
CA GLU A 184 -2.30 -32.85 -12.59
C GLU A 184 -1.07 -31.99 -12.89
N THR A 185 -1.24 -30.96 -13.74
CA THR A 185 -0.15 -30.05 -14.11
C THR A 185 -0.64 -28.63 -14.38
N SER A 186 0.16 -27.69 -13.90
CA SER A 186 0.17 -26.31 -14.36
C SER A 186 1.44 -26.07 -15.15
N VAL A 187 1.31 -25.67 -16.42
CA VAL A 187 2.45 -25.19 -17.22
C VAL A 187 2.85 -23.78 -16.77
N PHE A 188 1.91 -23.01 -16.21
CA PHE A 188 2.14 -21.66 -15.70
C PHE A 188 3.04 -21.67 -14.46
N ASP A 189 2.75 -22.52 -13.47
CA ASP A 189 3.52 -22.68 -12.22
C ASP A 189 4.63 -23.73 -12.34
N GLN A 190 4.83 -24.29 -13.54
CA GLN A 190 5.79 -25.36 -13.83
C GLN A 190 5.58 -26.65 -13.01
N PHE A 191 4.39 -26.83 -12.44
CA PHE A 191 4.04 -27.92 -11.54
C PHE A 191 3.67 -29.21 -12.28
N GLY A 192 4.12 -30.36 -11.76
CA GLY A 192 3.73 -31.70 -12.20
C GLY A 192 4.32 -32.17 -13.53
N ILE A 193 4.97 -31.29 -14.30
CA ILE A 193 5.51 -31.59 -15.63
C ILE A 193 6.50 -32.76 -15.56
N LYS A 194 7.50 -32.69 -14.66
CA LYS A 194 8.49 -33.76 -14.50
C LYS A 194 7.84 -35.05 -14.00
N ASP A 195 6.97 -34.95 -12.99
CA ASP A 195 6.29 -36.10 -12.39
C ASP A 195 5.51 -36.91 -13.43
N ILE A 196 4.77 -36.24 -14.31
CA ILE A 196 4.00 -36.88 -15.39
C ILE A 196 4.92 -37.68 -16.31
N PHE A 197 6.00 -37.09 -16.80
CA PHE A 197 6.88 -37.75 -17.76
C PHE A 197 7.74 -38.84 -17.12
N ASP A 198 8.26 -38.64 -15.90
CA ASP A 198 8.94 -39.67 -15.12
C ASP A 198 8.03 -40.88 -14.86
N ASN A 199 6.76 -40.64 -14.49
CA ASN A 199 5.80 -41.70 -14.21
C ASN A 199 5.27 -42.39 -15.49
N ALA A 200 5.18 -41.68 -16.61
CA ALA A 200 4.97 -42.26 -17.93
C ALA A 200 6.13 -43.20 -18.32
N ILE A 201 7.38 -42.77 -18.08
CA ILE A 201 8.59 -43.57 -18.28
C ILE A 201 8.56 -44.83 -17.40
N ARG A 202 8.26 -44.71 -16.09
CA ARG A 202 8.10 -45.86 -15.19
C ARG A 202 7.06 -46.86 -15.69
N ALA A 203 5.90 -46.37 -16.13
CA ALA A 203 4.84 -47.22 -16.67
C ALA A 203 5.28 -47.97 -17.95
N ALA A 204 5.93 -47.29 -18.89
CA ALA A 204 6.53 -47.89 -20.09
C ALA A 204 7.57 -48.96 -19.74
N LEU A 205 8.53 -48.64 -18.86
CA LEU A 205 9.61 -49.53 -18.46
C LEU A 205 9.10 -50.78 -17.71
N ILE A 206 8.05 -50.64 -16.89
CA ILE A 206 7.39 -51.78 -16.24
C ILE A 206 6.69 -52.67 -17.26
N SER A 207 5.90 -52.10 -18.18
CA SER A 207 5.26 -52.88 -19.25
C SER A 207 6.30 -53.62 -20.10
N ARG A 208 7.40 -52.94 -20.47
CA ARG A 208 8.55 -53.53 -21.16
C ARG A 208 9.23 -54.63 -20.36
N ARG A 209 9.40 -54.48 -19.04
CA ARG A 209 9.94 -55.52 -18.13
C ARG A 209 9.07 -56.77 -18.12
N HIS A 210 7.75 -56.64 -18.17
CA HIS A 210 6.85 -57.80 -18.25
C HIS A 210 6.99 -58.56 -19.59
N LEU A 211 7.30 -57.85 -20.68
CA LEU A 211 7.53 -58.43 -22.01
C LEU A 211 8.97 -58.95 -22.22
N GLN A 212 9.96 -58.36 -21.52
CA GLN A 212 11.40 -58.60 -21.70
C GLN A 212 12.07 -58.93 -20.35
N PHE A 213 11.60 -59.98 -19.67
CA PHE A 213 11.98 -60.31 -18.29
C PHE A 213 13.48 -60.56 -18.05
N TRP A 214 14.24 -60.85 -19.12
CA TRP A 214 15.69 -61.04 -19.09
C TRP A 214 16.48 -59.73 -18.93
N LYS A 215 15.88 -58.55 -19.18
CA LYS A 215 16.52 -57.24 -18.94
C LYS A 215 16.66 -56.96 -17.44
N SER A 216 17.83 -57.28 -16.90
CA SER A 216 18.14 -57.17 -15.47
C SER A 216 18.14 -55.72 -14.95
N HIS A 217 18.55 -54.75 -15.77
CA HIS A 217 18.57 -53.32 -15.40
C HIS A 217 17.17 -52.76 -15.11
N LEU A 218 16.12 -53.32 -15.71
CA LEU A 218 14.74 -52.90 -15.46
C LEU A 218 14.17 -53.40 -14.11
N ARG A 219 14.90 -54.23 -13.37
CA ARG A 219 14.39 -54.83 -12.11
C ARG A 219 14.18 -53.82 -10.98
N LYS A 220 14.93 -52.72 -10.98
CA LYS A 220 14.87 -51.64 -9.97
C LYS A 220 13.79 -50.57 -10.25
N VAL A 221 13.23 -50.53 -11.45
CA VAL A 221 12.21 -49.53 -11.84
C VAL A 221 11.01 -49.60 -10.90
N GLN A 222 10.62 -48.45 -10.35
CA GLN A 222 9.54 -48.34 -9.38
C GLN A 222 8.18 -48.20 -10.09
N LYS A 223 7.10 -48.63 -9.41
CA LYS A 223 5.73 -48.31 -9.87
C LYS A 223 5.56 -46.79 -9.98
N PRO A 224 4.76 -46.26 -10.92
CA PRO A 224 4.43 -44.83 -11.00
C PRO A 224 4.14 -44.22 -9.63
N LEU A 225 4.83 -43.14 -9.26
CA LEU A 225 4.80 -42.55 -7.92
C LEU A 225 3.50 -41.76 -7.69
N LEU A 226 3.15 -41.55 -6.42
CA LEU A 226 2.08 -40.62 -6.05
C LEU A 226 2.58 -39.18 -6.19
N GLN A 227 1.78 -38.32 -6.79
CA GLN A 227 2.04 -36.88 -6.85
C GLN A 227 1.51 -36.21 -5.58
N ALA A 228 2.34 -35.38 -4.95
CA ALA A 228 1.90 -34.52 -3.85
C ALA A 228 1.00 -33.39 -4.41
N PRO A 229 -0.07 -32.97 -3.70
CA PRO A 229 -0.97 -31.95 -4.22
C PRO A 229 -0.31 -30.58 -4.30
N PHE A 230 -0.71 -29.79 -5.29
CA PHE A 230 -0.23 -28.42 -5.44
C PHE A 230 -0.91 -27.50 -4.42
N LEU A 231 -0.13 -26.94 -3.51
CA LEU A 231 -0.55 -25.85 -2.63
C LEU A 231 -0.40 -24.52 -3.41
N PRO A 232 -1.49 -23.82 -3.75
CA PRO A 232 -1.37 -22.54 -4.45
C PRO A 232 -0.68 -21.49 -3.57
N PRO A 233 0.08 -20.55 -4.19
CA PRO A 233 0.75 -19.50 -3.46
C PRO A 233 -0.25 -18.65 -2.66
N LYS A 234 0.18 -18.12 -1.51
CA LYS A 234 -0.60 -17.11 -0.78
C LYS A 234 -0.76 -15.87 -1.65
N ALA A 235 -1.97 -15.32 -1.73
CA ALA A 235 -2.19 -14.02 -2.36
C ALA A 235 -1.36 -12.94 -1.63
N PRO A 236 -0.70 -12.02 -2.35
CA PRO A 236 0.01 -10.91 -1.73
C PRO A 236 -0.97 -9.97 -1.00
N PRO A 237 -0.53 -9.27 0.06
CA PRO A 237 -1.39 -8.31 0.75
C PRO A 237 -1.77 -7.15 -0.18
N PRO A 238 -3.01 -6.63 -0.09
CA PRO A 238 -3.44 -5.49 -0.88
C PRO A 238 -2.66 -4.23 -0.49
N LEU A 239 -2.31 -3.42 -1.49
CA LEU A 239 -1.57 -2.17 -1.30
C LEU A 239 -2.54 -1.00 -1.08
N ILE A 240 -2.41 -0.31 0.05
CA ILE A 240 -3.13 0.93 0.32
C ILE A 240 -2.60 2.04 -0.60
N LYS A 241 -3.49 2.63 -1.38
CA LYS A 241 -3.21 3.78 -2.26
C LYS A 241 -3.65 5.04 -1.54
N ILE A 242 -2.71 5.95 -1.31
CA ILE A 242 -3.01 7.30 -0.84
C ILE A 242 -3.37 8.13 -2.09
N PRO A 243 -4.53 8.78 -2.15
CA PRO A 243 -4.82 9.76 -3.19
C PRO A 243 -3.73 10.82 -3.21
N GLU A 244 -3.22 11.13 -4.40
CA GLU A 244 -2.28 12.24 -4.55
C GLU A 244 -2.89 13.52 -3.97
N VAL A 245 -2.03 14.41 -3.46
CA VAL A 245 -2.45 15.77 -3.14
C VAL A 245 -2.80 16.43 -4.47
N VAL A 246 -4.08 16.40 -4.84
CA VAL A 246 -4.59 17.19 -5.95
C VAL A 246 -4.15 18.61 -5.66
N PRO A 247 -3.30 19.25 -6.49
CA PRO A 247 -2.80 20.59 -6.22
C PRO A 247 -4.03 21.47 -6.05
N ARG A 248 -4.25 21.95 -4.81
CA ARG A 248 -5.55 22.41 -4.29
C ARG A 248 -6.30 23.11 -5.40
N SER A 249 -7.44 22.52 -5.80
CA SER A 249 -8.13 22.86 -7.04
C SER A 249 -8.13 24.36 -7.26
N ARG A 250 -7.95 24.81 -8.51
CA ARG A 250 -8.01 26.22 -8.92
C ARG A 250 -9.29 26.95 -8.46
N SER A 251 -10.26 26.24 -7.87
CA SER A 251 -11.48 26.70 -7.24
C SER A 251 -11.44 27.03 -5.72
N ARG A 252 -10.45 26.59 -4.91
CA ARG A 252 -10.30 26.98 -3.47
C ARG A 252 -8.91 26.71 -2.89
N GLY A 253 -8.34 27.71 -2.23
CA GLY A 253 -7.07 27.65 -1.48
C GLY A 253 -6.74 29.00 -0.85
N ALA A 254 -5.62 29.13 -0.13
CA ALA A 254 -5.26 30.35 0.62
C ALA A 254 -5.33 31.65 -0.20
N ARG A 255 -4.97 31.60 -1.49
CA ARG A 255 -5.09 32.73 -2.43
C ARG A 255 -6.52 33.23 -2.58
N LEU A 256 -7.50 32.33 -2.65
CA LEU A 256 -8.90 32.70 -2.84
C LEU A 256 -9.57 33.29 -1.58
N LEU A 257 -8.96 33.14 -0.40
CA LEU A 257 -9.35 33.89 0.78
C LEU A 257 -8.88 35.36 0.75
N LEU A 258 -7.87 35.72 -0.06
CA LEU A 258 -7.56 37.12 -0.34
C LEU A 258 -8.56 37.73 -1.32
N ASP A 259 -8.95 36.96 -2.35
CA ASP A 259 -9.88 37.42 -3.39
C ASP A 259 -11.35 37.45 -2.88
N SER A 260 -11.71 36.54 -1.96
CA SER A 260 -13.01 36.43 -1.30
C SER A 260 -12.83 36.30 0.23
N PRO A 261 -12.73 37.42 0.96
CA PRO A 261 -12.35 37.50 2.39
C PRO A 261 -13.42 37.03 3.41
N LEU A 262 -13.83 35.76 3.28
CA LEU A 262 -14.64 35.04 4.25
C LEU A 262 -13.93 34.95 5.60
N CYS A 263 -14.62 35.36 6.68
CA CYS A 263 -14.08 35.41 8.04
C CYS A 263 -12.85 36.34 8.23
N ALA A 264 -12.67 37.36 7.36
CA ALA A 264 -11.63 38.36 7.57
C ALA A 264 -11.81 39.16 8.88
N ASP A 265 -10.70 39.34 9.58
CA ASP A 265 -10.63 39.96 10.91
C ASP A 265 -9.57 41.08 10.99
N VAL A 266 -8.97 41.43 9.85
CA VAL A 266 -8.07 42.57 9.62
C VAL A 266 -8.57 43.40 8.44
N LEU A 267 -8.55 44.72 8.60
CA LEU A 267 -8.74 45.69 7.52
C LEU A 267 -7.51 46.60 7.41
N PHE A 268 -6.82 46.54 6.28
CA PHE A 268 -5.79 47.52 5.93
C PHE A 268 -6.42 48.71 5.22
N VAL A 269 -6.06 49.92 5.68
CA VAL A 269 -6.42 51.18 5.01
C VAL A 269 -5.16 51.80 4.43
N LEU A 270 -5.11 51.93 3.11
CA LEU A 270 -4.01 52.51 2.34
C LEU A 270 -4.45 53.84 1.72
N GLN A 271 -3.59 54.86 1.81
CA GLN A 271 -3.81 56.19 1.22
C GLN A 271 -5.20 56.78 1.55
N ASP A 272 -5.65 56.55 2.80
CA ASP A 272 -6.94 56.94 3.41
C ASP A 272 -8.24 56.50 2.72
N HIS A 273 -8.19 55.88 1.54
CA HIS A 273 -9.37 55.53 0.73
C HIS A 273 -9.41 54.06 0.28
N THR A 274 -8.27 53.39 0.18
CA THR A 274 -8.21 52.01 -0.30
C THR A 274 -8.31 51.02 0.85
N GLN A 275 -9.21 50.05 0.75
CA GLN A 275 -9.48 49.04 1.78
C GLN A 275 -9.09 47.64 1.29
N LEU A 276 -8.35 46.90 2.11
CA LEU A 276 -7.99 45.49 1.87
C LEU A 276 -8.27 44.64 3.11
N PHE A 277 -9.01 43.56 2.94
CA PHE A 277 -9.33 42.62 4.02
C PHE A 277 -8.30 41.50 4.09
N ALA A 278 -8.01 41.03 5.31
CA ALA A 278 -7.06 39.96 5.57
C ALA A 278 -7.38 39.22 6.88
N HIS A 279 -6.61 38.17 7.16
CA HIS A 279 -6.76 37.26 8.28
C HIS A 279 -5.52 37.30 9.16
N LYS A 280 -5.67 37.57 10.47
CA LYS A 280 -4.54 37.61 11.43
C LYS A 280 -3.72 36.34 11.35
N ILE A 281 -4.37 35.18 11.39
CA ILE A 281 -3.68 33.88 11.41
C ILE A 281 -2.74 33.69 10.20
N TYR A 282 -3.14 34.08 8.99
CA TYR A 282 -2.28 33.96 7.80
C TYR A 282 -1.08 34.91 7.82
N LEU A 283 -1.27 36.12 8.35
CA LEU A 283 -0.21 37.13 8.47
C LEU A 283 0.77 36.76 9.60
N SER A 284 0.25 36.46 10.79
CA SER A 284 1.02 36.09 11.99
C SER A 284 1.81 34.78 11.84
N THR A 285 1.32 33.84 11.03
CA THR A 285 2.06 32.59 10.75
C THR A 285 3.16 32.75 9.70
N SER A 286 3.14 33.87 8.96
CA SER A 286 4.03 34.12 7.83
C SER A 286 4.99 35.30 8.05
N SER A 287 4.78 36.09 9.11
CA SER A 287 5.64 37.21 9.53
C SER A 287 5.56 37.40 11.04
N SER A 288 6.72 37.38 11.71
CA SER A 288 6.83 37.73 13.13
C SER A 288 6.35 39.16 13.39
N LYS A 289 6.59 40.11 12.48
CA LYS A 289 6.18 41.50 12.64
C LYS A 289 4.65 41.66 12.76
N PHE A 290 3.89 40.87 11.99
CA PHE A 290 2.44 40.82 12.11
C PHE A 290 1.98 40.03 13.34
N TYR A 291 2.69 38.96 13.70
CA TYR A 291 2.43 38.19 14.94
C TYR A 291 2.48 39.11 16.17
N ASP A 292 3.58 39.86 16.33
CA ASP A 292 3.81 40.76 17.47
C ASP A 292 2.79 41.91 17.48
N LEU A 293 2.56 42.53 16.31
CA LEU A 293 1.58 43.63 16.14
C LEU A 293 0.18 43.24 16.60
N PHE A 294 -0.27 42.04 16.21
CA PHE A 294 -1.61 41.56 16.55
C PHE A 294 -1.73 40.97 17.95
N GLN A 295 -0.61 40.57 18.58
CA GLN A 295 -0.59 40.16 19.97
C GLN A 295 -0.76 41.37 20.91
N ASP A 296 0.03 42.43 20.74
CA ASP A 296 -0.05 43.63 21.58
C ASP A 296 -1.38 44.40 21.38
N ALA A 297 -1.94 44.39 20.16
CA ALA A 297 -3.26 44.95 19.89
C ALA A 297 -4.43 44.22 20.58
N GLN A 298 -4.20 43.05 21.20
CA GLN A 298 -5.20 42.38 22.04
C GLN A 298 -5.20 42.89 23.48
N PHE A 299 -4.04 43.29 24.03
CA PHE A 299 -3.89 43.68 25.44
C PHE A 299 -4.20 45.16 25.75
N GLY A 300 -4.63 45.95 24.76
CA GLY A 300 -4.94 47.38 24.91
C GLY A 300 -6.13 47.78 25.80
N HIS A 301 -6.63 46.89 26.67
CA HIS A 301 -7.71 47.17 27.62
C HIS A 301 -7.20 47.37 29.06
N GLY A 302 -6.88 48.63 29.39
CA GLY A 302 -6.80 49.13 30.77
C GLY A 302 -5.46 48.94 31.48
N GLY A 303 -4.73 50.04 31.67
CA GLY A 303 -3.49 50.03 32.45
C GLY A 303 -2.68 51.31 32.32
N GLY A 304 -3.10 52.38 33.02
CA GLY A 304 -2.21 53.51 33.27
C GLY A 304 -1.03 53.07 34.15
N GLY A 305 0.15 53.66 33.95
CA GLY A 305 1.37 53.20 34.60
C GLY A 305 1.29 53.18 36.13
N GLY A 306 1.60 52.03 36.72
CA GLY A 306 1.77 51.83 38.15
C GLY A 306 2.76 50.70 38.41
N ARG A 307 3.94 51.03 38.96
CA ARG A 307 4.86 50.01 39.51
C ARG A 307 4.25 49.50 40.82
N SER A 308 3.86 48.23 40.88
CA SER A 308 3.53 47.58 42.16
C SER A 308 3.87 46.09 42.16
N ALA A 309 4.83 45.75 43.02
CA ALA A 309 5.02 44.51 43.78
C ALA A 309 4.53 43.15 43.21
N GLN A 310 5.45 42.18 43.22
CA GLN A 310 5.09 40.75 43.22
C GLN A 310 4.31 40.38 44.49
N PRO A 311 3.40 39.39 44.45
CA PRO A 311 2.80 38.84 45.65
C PRO A 311 3.84 37.98 46.41
N VAL A 312 4.13 38.37 47.65
CA VAL A 312 4.91 37.56 48.60
C VAL A 312 4.02 36.40 49.10
N PRO A 313 4.49 35.14 49.12
CA PRO A 313 3.77 34.07 49.80
C PRO A 313 3.88 34.25 51.32
N LEU A 314 2.75 34.23 52.04
CA LEU A 314 2.79 34.11 53.50
C LEU A 314 3.25 32.69 53.87
N LEU A 315 4.37 32.60 54.59
CA LEU A 315 4.72 31.46 55.42
C LEU A 315 4.90 31.97 56.86
N THR A 316 4.11 31.44 57.77
CA THR A 316 4.28 31.62 59.22
C THR A 316 4.97 30.39 59.81
N GLU A 317 6.13 30.65 60.43
CA GLU A 317 6.78 29.85 61.49
C GLU A 317 7.17 28.39 61.17
N GLY A 318 8.43 27.93 61.27
CA GLY A 318 9.68 28.57 61.67
C GLY A 318 10.39 27.78 62.77
N PHE A 319 11.55 27.18 62.47
CA PHE A 319 12.55 26.75 63.47
C PHE A 319 13.97 26.70 62.86
N GLN A 320 14.98 26.77 63.71
CA GLN A 320 16.38 27.14 63.38
C GLN A 320 17.25 25.96 62.94
N GLY A 321 18.27 26.22 62.11
CA GLY A 321 19.38 25.27 61.87
C GLY A 321 20.27 25.57 60.65
N LYS A 322 21.44 26.17 60.87
CA LYS A 322 22.60 26.12 59.95
C LYS A 322 23.46 24.86 60.27
N PRO A 323 24.53 24.57 59.51
CA PRO A 323 24.67 24.42 58.05
C PRO A 323 25.34 23.05 57.72
N GLU A 324 25.60 22.71 56.46
CA GLU A 324 26.93 22.18 56.05
C GLU A 324 27.10 22.07 54.52
N VAL A 325 28.37 22.06 54.09
CA VAL A 325 28.83 22.02 52.69
C VAL A 325 29.74 20.81 52.54
N TYR A 326 29.51 19.97 51.53
CA TYR A 326 30.56 19.13 50.96
C TYR A 326 30.46 19.03 49.43
N SER A 327 31.39 19.72 48.77
CA SER A 327 31.80 19.47 47.40
C SER A 327 33.01 18.54 47.39
N ILE A 328 33.08 17.57 46.46
CA ILE A 328 34.32 16.84 46.15
C ILE A 328 34.51 16.80 44.62
N THR A 329 35.69 17.23 44.18
CA THR A 329 36.25 17.24 42.80
C THR A 329 36.85 15.84 42.45
N GLU A 330 37.43 15.46 41.29
CA GLU A 330 38.09 16.09 40.11
C GLU A 330 38.13 15.04 38.95
N GLY A 331 38.54 15.25 37.69
CA GLY A 331 38.96 16.46 36.96
C GLY A 331 40.20 16.27 36.02
N TYR A 332 40.08 15.62 34.85
CA TYR A 332 41.20 15.42 33.89
C TYR A 332 40.99 15.99 32.46
N GLN A 333 41.73 17.07 32.20
CA GLN A 333 42.44 17.51 30.97
C GLN A 333 41.92 17.22 29.53
N GLY A 334 41.85 18.30 28.73
CA GLY A 334 41.83 18.26 27.25
C GLY A 334 41.63 19.64 26.58
N LYS A 335 42.68 20.17 25.93
CA LYS A 335 42.75 21.39 25.07
C LYS A 335 43.84 21.14 23.99
N PRO A 336 44.05 21.97 22.93
CA PRO A 336 43.54 23.32 22.61
C PRO A 336 42.67 23.28 21.31
N GLU A 337 42.50 24.26 20.40
CA GLU A 337 43.03 25.62 20.20
C GLU A 337 42.08 26.49 19.34
N VAL A 338 42.09 27.82 19.49
CA VAL A 338 41.54 28.79 18.51
C VAL A 338 42.41 30.06 18.54
N TYR A 339 42.89 30.52 17.37
CA TYR A 339 43.69 31.73 17.24
C TYR A 339 42.83 32.99 17.12
N SER A 340 43.24 34.04 17.83
CA SER A 340 42.73 35.40 17.69
C SER A 340 43.62 36.24 16.78
N ILE A 341 43.03 37.17 16.03
CA ILE A 341 43.72 38.34 15.46
C ILE A 341 42.87 39.58 15.76
N THR A 342 43.53 40.63 16.24
CA THR A 342 42.94 41.93 16.62
C THR A 342 43.71 43.07 15.98
N GLU A 343 43.02 44.02 15.35
CA GLU A 343 43.45 45.40 15.02
C GLU A 343 42.23 46.10 14.37
N GLY A 344 41.91 47.39 14.55
CA GLY A 344 42.48 48.45 15.39
C GLY A 344 41.49 49.63 15.58
N TYR A 345 41.87 50.61 16.41
CA TYR A 345 41.10 51.81 16.83
C TYR A 345 40.58 52.69 15.65
N GLN A 346 39.52 53.51 15.75
CA GLN A 346 39.41 54.74 16.58
C GLN A 346 38.03 55.45 16.39
N GLY A 347 37.58 56.27 17.35
CA GLY A 347 36.61 57.38 17.10
C GLY A 347 35.21 57.33 17.76
N LYS A 348 35.06 58.05 18.88
CA LYS A 348 33.78 58.59 19.41
C LYS A 348 33.68 60.07 18.97
N PRO A 349 32.49 60.70 18.85
CA PRO A 349 31.87 61.27 20.05
C PRO A 349 30.32 61.27 20.10
N GLU A 350 29.80 61.55 21.29
CA GLU A 350 28.41 61.91 21.56
C GLU A 350 28.16 63.40 21.22
N SER A 351 26.92 63.76 20.86
CA SER A 351 26.42 65.12 21.11
C SER A 351 24.90 65.14 21.30
N ASP A 352 24.48 65.86 22.33
CA ASP A 352 23.09 66.12 22.73
C ASP A 352 22.35 66.99 21.69
N GLY A 353 21.03 66.88 21.63
CA GLY A 353 20.22 67.42 20.52
C GLY A 353 18.72 67.46 20.80
N THR A 354 18.31 67.75 22.04
CA THR A 354 16.89 67.87 22.41
C THR A 354 16.18 69.01 21.66
N LEU A 355 15.29 68.68 20.72
CA LEU A 355 14.32 69.64 20.15
C LEU A 355 12.89 69.31 20.58
N ARG A 356 12.37 70.14 21.50
CA ARG A 356 10.94 70.19 21.84
C ARG A 356 10.14 70.62 20.61
N MET A 357 9.01 69.93 20.34
CA MET A 357 7.90 70.52 19.59
C MET A 357 6.60 70.48 20.40
N MET A 358 5.78 71.50 20.17
CA MET A 358 4.69 71.89 21.05
C MET A 358 3.44 70.99 20.89
N SER A 359 2.78 70.73 22.01
CA SER A 359 1.50 70.03 22.05
C SER A 359 0.35 70.95 21.64
N PHE A 360 -0.32 70.62 20.53
CA PHE A 360 -1.65 71.15 20.23
C PHE A 360 -2.73 70.25 20.84
N SER A 361 -3.58 70.83 21.69
CA SER A 361 -4.64 70.13 22.42
C SER A 361 -5.95 70.10 21.63
N GLY A 362 -6.24 68.97 20.97
CA GLY A 362 -7.54 68.68 20.34
C GLY A 362 -8.25 67.53 21.04
N LYS A 363 -9.35 67.81 21.75
CA LYS A 363 -10.12 66.78 22.49
C LYS A 363 -10.98 65.93 21.55
N HIS A 364 -10.58 64.69 21.26
CA HIS A 364 -11.52 63.60 20.97
C HIS A 364 -11.02 62.25 21.51
N ARG A 365 -11.86 61.58 22.31
CA ARG A 365 -11.50 60.40 23.10
C ARG A 365 -11.80 59.11 22.31
N ARG A 366 -10.86 58.70 21.45
CA ARG A 366 -10.72 57.32 20.93
C ARG A 366 -9.25 56.90 21.10
N THR A 367 -8.99 55.69 21.57
CA THR A 367 -7.63 55.18 21.87
C THR A 367 -6.88 54.85 20.57
N LYS A 368 -6.31 55.87 19.93
CA LYS A 368 -5.32 55.71 18.86
C LYS A 368 -3.93 55.49 19.47
N LEU A 369 -3.34 54.32 19.24
CA LEU A 369 -1.92 54.09 19.47
C LEU A 369 -1.14 54.57 18.24
N SER A 370 -0.12 55.41 18.45
CA SER A 370 0.81 55.83 17.40
C SER A 370 1.88 54.75 17.24
N LEU A 371 1.99 54.16 16.05
CA LEU A 371 2.88 53.01 15.78
C LEU A 371 4.23 53.38 15.16
N ALA A 372 4.57 54.68 15.08
CA ALA A 372 5.80 55.15 14.44
C ALA A 372 7.11 54.60 15.07
N SER A 373 7.06 54.06 16.30
CA SER A 373 8.18 53.38 16.97
C SER A 373 8.29 51.88 16.67
N TRP A 374 7.28 51.28 16.03
CA TRP A 374 7.21 49.84 15.75
C TRP A 374 7.72 49.47 14.35
N SER A 375 7.31 50.23 13.33
CA SER A 375 7.87 50.18 11.97
C SER A 375 7.51 51.48 11.24
N LYS A 376 8.21 51.76 10.13
CA LYS A 376 7.81 52.85 9.21
C LYS A 376 6.58 52.52 8.35
N ALA A 377 6.03 51.30 8.45
CA ALA A 377 4.90 50.85 7.64
C ALA A 377 3.53 51.06 8.29
N PHE A 378 3.47 51.21 9.62
CA PHE A 378 2.20 51.30 10.35
C PHE A 378 1.99 52.69 10.94
N TYR A 379 0.89 53.34 10.56
CA TYR A 379 0.51 54.66 11.07
C TYR A 379 -0.29 54.54 12.38
N SER A 380 -1.33 53.70 12.40
CA SER A 380 -2.16 53.47 13.59
C SER A 380 -2.90 52.13 13.53
N ILE A 381 -3.14 51.52 14.69
CA ILE A 381 -3.98 50.32 14.84
C ILE A 381 -5.13 50.58 15.83
N HIS A 382 -6.33 50.09 15.51
CA HIS A 382 -7.48 50.10 16.41
C HIS A 382 -8.45 48.94 16.10
N LYS A 383 -9.43 48.71 16.97
CA LYS A 383 -10.55 47.77 16.73
C LYS A 383 -11.80 48.56 16.37
N GLU A 384 -12.54 48.11 15.36
CA GLU A 384 -13.79 48.74 14.89
C GLU A 384 -14.75 47.66 14.40
N ASN A 385 -16.05 47.83 14.65
CA ASN A 385 -17.07 46.92 14.11
C ASN A 385 -17.41 47.34 12.68
N ILE A 386 -17.09 46.48 11.71
CA ILE A 386 -17.20 46.76 10.28
C ILE A 386 -18.05 45.65 9.64
N PRO A 387 -18.93 45.95 8.68
CA PRO A 387 -19.64 44.90 7.95
C PRO A 387 -18.64 43.97 7.27
N ASN A 388 -18.80 42.67 7.45
CA ASN A 388 -17.97 41.70 6.73
C ASN A 388 -18.26 41.81 5.22
N PRO A 389 -17.23 41.92 4.36
CA PRO A 389 -17.40 42.17 2.92
C PRO A 389 -18.15 41.07 2.15
N VAL A 390 -18.34 39.89 2.74
CA VAL A 390 -19.03 38.75 2.10
C VAL A 390 -20.38 38.45 2.75
N THR A 391 -20.49 38.55 4.07
CA THR A 391 -21.72 38.22 4.82
C THR A 391 -22.56 39.42 5.25
N ASP A 392 -22.07 40.66 5.09
CA ASP A 392 -22.67 41.93 5.56
C ASP A 392 -22.94 42.00 7.08
N THR A 393 -22.55 40.98 7.84
CA THR A 393 -22.67 40.94 9.29
C THR A 393 -21.60 41.82 9.95
N LEU A 394 -21.98 42.68 10.89
CA LEU A 394 -21.05 43.49 11.67
C LEU A 394 -20.11 42.61 12.51
N ALA A 395 -18.81 42.65 12.20
CA ALA A 395 -17.77 41.89 12.87
C ALA A 395 -16.68 42.81 13.46
N PRO A 396 -16.08 42.48 14.61
CA PRO A 396 -14.98 43.24 15.19
C PRO A 396 -13.69 43.03 14.40
N MET A 397 -13.30 44.01 13.59
CA MET A 397 -12.09 43.98 12.79
C MET A 397 -10.94 44.77 13.43
N THR A 398 -9.71 44.31 13.21
CA THR A 398 -8.50 45.08 13.51
C THR A 398 -8.18 45.96 12.31
N VAL A 399 -8.39 47.26 12.45
CA VAL A 399 -8.11 48.25 11.42
C VAL A 399 -6.66 48.71 11.56
N VAL A 400 -5.87 48.54 10.50
CA VAL A 400 -4.46 48.96 10.42
C VAL A 400 -4.35 50.02 9.32
N LYS A 401 -4.04 51.26 9.71
CA LYS A 401 -3.66 52.30 8.75
C LYS A 401 -2.20 52.10 8.36
N MET A 402 -1.96 51.92 7.07
CA MET A 402 -0.63 51.82 6.50
C MET A 402 -0.03 53.21 6.28
N ASP A 403 1.29 53.32 6.28
CA ASP A 403 1.97 54.55 5.87
C ASP A 403 1.68 54.92 4.41
N TYR A 404 1.70 56.22 4.10
CA TYR A 404 1.33 56.75 2.79
C TYR A 404 2.26 56.29 1.65
N SER A 405 3.50 55.88 1.96
CA SER A 405 4.44 55.30 1.00
C SER A 405 4.01 53.94 0.43
N ILE A 406 3.10 53.23 1.10
CA ILE A 406 2.71 51.86 0.74
C ILE A 406 1.65 51.88 -0.37
N GLN A 407 2.02 51.39 -1.55
CA GLN A 407 1.16 51.34 -2.74
C GLN A 407 0.37 50.03 -2.83
N LEU A 408 -0.88 50.12 -3.28
CA LEU A 408 -1.84 48.99 -3.39
C LEU A 408 -1.27 47.78 -4.16
N GLY A 409 -0.77 47.97 -5.37
CA GLY A 409 -0.30 46.86 -6.22
C GLY A 409 0.85 46.07 -5.58
N PRO A 410 1.98 46.73 -5.24
CA PRO A 410 3.08 46.10 -4.52
C PRO A 410 2.68 45.46 -3.19
N PHE A 411 1.83 46.12 -2.39
CA PHE A 411 1.36 45.55 -1.12
C PHE A 411 0.45 44.32 -1.31
N SER A 412 -0.39 44.30 -2.35
CA SER A 412 -1.15 43.11 -2.74
C SER A 412 -0.25 41.93 -3.10
N ALA A 413 0.90 42.16 -3.76
CA ALA A 413 1.89 41.11 -4.02
C ALA A 413 2.53 40.58 -2.72
N VAL A 414 2.85 41.47 -1.77
CA VAL A 414 3.34 41.07 -0.43
C VAL A 414 2.29 40.23 0.32
N LEU A 415 1.02 40.64 0.31
CA LEU A 415 -0.07 39.86 0.91
C LEU A 415 -0.23 38.49 0.24
N ARG A 416 -0.19 38.42 -1.10
CA ARG A 416 -0.24 37.15 -1.84
C ARG A 416 0.90 36.23 -1.43
N PHE A 417 2.13 36.73 -1.35
CA PHE A 417 3.28 35.96 -0.84
C PHE A 417 3.06 35.46 0.59
N LEU A 418 2.57 36.30 1.52
CA LEU A 418 2.31 35.85 2.89
C LEU A 418 1.26 34.72 2.94
N TYR A 419 0.31 34.66 2.01
CA TYR A 419 -0.68 33.58 1.97
C TYR A 419 -0.15 32.31 1.29
N THR A 420 0.55 32.44 0.16
CA THR A 420 0.94 31.30 -0.71
C THR A 420 2.40 30.86 -0.61
N GLY A 421 3.30 31.70 -0.10
CA GLY A 421 4.76 31.49 -0.18
C GLY A 421 5.35 31.60 -1.59
N GLU A 422 4.58 32.16 -2.54
CA GLU A 422 4.93 32.29 -3.96
C GLU A 422 4.95 33.77 -4.38
N LEU A 423 5.84 34.10 -5.32
CA LEU A 423 5.92 35.39 -5.99
C LEU A 423 5.92 35.14 -7.51
N ASP A 424 5.11 35.88 -8.27
CA ASP A 424 5.10 35.81 -9.73
C ASP A 424 6.31 36.57 -10.30
N GLU A 425 7.14 35.89 -11.09
CA GLU A 425 8.31 36.46 -11.76
C GLU A 425 7.95 37.64 -12.70
N LYS A 426 6.67 37.76 -13.10
CA LYS A 426 6.15 38.81 -13.98
C LYS A 426 5.57 40.01 -13.24
N GLU A 427 5.74 40.10 -11.92
CA GLU A 427 5.31 41.29 -11.15
C GLU A 427 5.98 42.57 -11.66
N ARG A 428 5.19 43.63 -11.83
CA ARG A 428 5.63 44.85 -12.54
C ARG A 428 6.54 45.75 -11.69
N ASP A 429 6.37 45.71 -10.38
CA ASP A 429 6.95 46.67 -9.42
C ASP A 429 7.88 45.98 -8.40
N LEU A 430 8.69 45.01 -8.84
CA LEU A 430 9.60 44.22 -8.00
C LEU A 430 10.39 45.08 -6.98
N MET A 431 10.98 46.19 -7.41
CA MET A 431 11.71 47.11 -6.51
C MET A 431 10.86 47.67 -5.37
N LYS A 432 9.57 47.98 -5.61
CA LYS A 432 8.66 48.45 -4.56
C LYS A 432 8.20 47.31 -3.65
N ILE A 433 8.06 46.09 -4.21
CA ILE A 433 7.78 44.88 -3.43
C ILE A 433 8.94 44.62 -2.45
N ALA A 434 10.19 44.72 -2.89
CA ALA A 434 11.37 44.61 -2.03
C ALA A 434 11.41 45.69 -0.93
N GLN A 435 11.12 46.96 -1.25
CA GLN A 435 11.05 48.05 -0.26
C GLN A 435 9.99 47.79 0.80
N ILE A 436 8.77 47.37 0.42
CA ILE A 436 7.71 47.06 1.38
C ILE A 436 8.05 45.81 2.19
N ALA A 437 8.65 44.78 1.56
CA ALA A 437 9.12 43.58 2.25
C ALA A 437 10.21 43.90 3.29
N GLU A 438 11.12 44.84 3.00
CA GLU A 438 12.13 45.31 3.95
C GLU A 438 11.50 46.05 5.15
N VAL A 439 10.58 46.98 4.93
CA VAL A 439 9.92 47.73 6.03
C VAL A 439 8.98 46.85 6.87
N LEU A 440 8.43 45.76 6.29
CA LEU A 440 7.62 44.75 6.99
C LEU A 440 8.44 43.55 7.51
N GLU A 441 9.77 43.57 7.38
CA GLU A 441 10.69 42.52 7.82
C GLU A 441 10.39 41.12 7.22
N VAL A 442 9.83 41.08 6.01
CA VAL A 442 9.55 39.87 5.22
C VAL A 442 10.78 39.49 4.39
N PHE A 443 11.86 39.11 5.07
CA PHE A 443 13.18 38.87 4.46
C PHE A 443 13.16 37.81 3.35
N ASP A 444 12.32 36.78 3.47
CA ASP A 444 12.17 35.75 2.42
C ASP A 444 11.72 36.33 1.08
N LEU A 445 10.74 37.25 1.12
CA LEU A 445 10.24 37.91 -0.08
C LEU A 445 11.27 38.88 -0.67
N ARG A 446 12.02 39.60 0.19
CA ARG A 446 13.14 40.44 -0.25
C ARG A 446 14.17 39.61 -1.02
N MET A 447 14.62 38.48 -0.47
CA MET A 447 15.58 37.59 -1.13
C MET A 447 15.00 37.01 -2.44
N MET A 448 13.72 36.62 -2.47
CA MET A 448 13.09 36.14 -3.70
C MET A 448 13.08 37.19 -4.82
N VAL A 449 12.79 38.46 -4.48
CA VAL A 449 12.84 39.57 -5.44
C VAL A 449 14.27 39.79 -5.94
N GLU A 450 15.27 39.79 -5.06
CA GLU A 450 16.68 39.94 -5.40
C GLU A 450 17.15 38.83 -6.36
N ASN A 451 16.81 37.57 -6.07
CA ASN A 451 17.07 36.43 -6.96
C ASN A 451 16.39 36.59 -8.33
N ILE A 452 15.14 37.06 -8.39
CA ILE A 452 14.45 37.29 -9.68
C ILE A 452 15.15 38.39 -10.48
N MET A 453 15.54 39.50 -9.81
CA MET A 453 16.27 40.60 -10.46
C MET A 453 17.65 40.15 -10.98
N ASN A 454 18.34 39.27 -10.26
CA ASN A 454 19.63 38.69 -10.65
C ASN A 454 19.51 37.55 -11.69
N LYS A 455 18.30 37.13 -12.06
CA LYS A 455 17.98 35.97 -12.93
C LYS A 455 18.34 34.60 -12.31
N GLU A 456 18.34 34.53 -10.99
CA GLU A 456 18.66 33.34 -10.18
C GLU A 456 17.40 32.74 -9.52
N ALA A 457 16.22 32.97 -10.11
CA ALA A 457 14.92 32.55 -9.57
C ALA A 457 14.80 31.04 -9.24
N PHE A 458 15.65 30.18 -9.82
CA PHE A 458 15.75 28.77 -9.47
C PHE A 458 16.06 28.54 -7.97
N MET A 459 16.80 29.46 -7.32
CA MET A 459 17.10 29.40 -5.89
C MET A 459 15.86 29.60 -5.01
N ASN A 460 14.80 30.23 -5.53
CA ASN A 460 13.59 30.51 -4.77
C ASN A 460 12.86 29.24 -4.31
N GLN A 461 13.08 28.09 -4.96
CA GLN A 461 12.47 26.82 -4.55
C GLN A 461 12.84 26.43 -3.10
N GLU A 462 14.09 26.65 -2.69
CA GLU A 462 14.52 26.35 -1.31
C GLU A 462 13.99 27.39 -0.31
N ILE A 463 13.88 28.66 -0.71
CA ILE A 463 13.25 29.70 0.11
C ILE A 463 11.76 29.37 0.32
N THR A 464 11.03 28.98 -0.74
CA THR A 464 9.62 28.56 -0.65
C THR A 464 9.46 27.35 0.29
N LYS A 465 10.33 26.33 0.20
CA LYS A 465 10.31 25.18 1.12
C LYS A 465 10.55 25.61 2.57
N ALA A 466 11.61 26.39 2.82
CA ALA A 466 11.97 26.85 4.17
C ALA A 466 10.91 27.78 4.79
N PHE A 467 10.25 28.59 3.98
CA PHE A 467 9.09 29.41 4.37
C PHE A 467 7.91 28.53 4.79
N HIS A 468 7.53 27.54 3.97
CA HIS A 468 6.43 26.63 4.29
C HIS A 468 6.67 25.80 5.55
N VAL A 469 7.90 25.33 5.77
CA VAL A 469 8.28 24.61 7.02
C VAL A 469 8.14 25.52 8.25
N ARG A 470 8.67 26.76 8.21
CA ARG A 470 8.51 27.71 9.31
C ARG A 470 7.05 28.07 9.57
N LYS A 471 6.27 28.30 8.51
CA LYS A 471 4.84 28.61 8.58
C LYS A 471 4.05 27.45 9.20
N ALA A 472 4.29 26.22 8.79
CA ALA A 472 3.68 25.03 9.37
C ALA A 472 3.99 24.89 10.88
N ASN A 473 5.25 25.11 11.28
CA ASN A 473 5.65 25.09 12.69
C ASN A 473 4.96 26.20 13.51
N ARG A 474 4.86 27.42 12.98
CA ARG A 474 4.14 28.53 13.64
C ARG A 474 2.63 28.29 13.70
N ILE A 475 2.03 27.63 12.70
CA ILE A 475 0.63 27.20 12.73
C ILE A 475 0.39 26.17 13.86
N LYS A 476 1.28 25.18 14.01
CA LYS A 476 1.21 24.22 15.14
C LYS A 476 1.32 24.95 16.49
N GLU A 477 2.27 25.88 16.62
CA GLU A 477 2.43 26.72 17.82
C GLU A 477 1.15 27.52 18.14
N CYS A 478 0.51 28.14 17.14
CA CYS A 478 -0.74 28.88 17.31
C CYS A 478 -1.89 27.97 17.75
N LEU A 479 -1.99 26.76 17.20
CA LEU A 479 -2.98 25.75 17.62
C LEU A 479 -2.76 25.34 19.09
N THR A 480 -1.53 25.01 19.50
CA THR A 480 -1.22 24.62 20.89
C THR A 480 -1.46 25.76 21.89
N LYS A 481 -1.18 27.01 21.51
CA LYS A 481 -1.36 28.20 22.37
C LYS A 481 -2.75 28.84 22.26
N ASN A 482 -3.63 28.34 21.38
CA ASN A 482 -4.91 28.94 20.99
C ASN A 482 -4.83 30.41 20.53
N THR A 483 -3.68 30.87 20.01
CA THR A 483 -3.51 32.28 19.61
C THR A 483 -4.21 32.60 18.30
N PHE A 484 -4.95 33.71 18.26
CA PHE A 484 -5.77 34.16 17.12
C PHE A 484 -6.92 33.21 16.74
N THR A 485 -7.34 32.31 17.62
CA THR A 485 -8.48 31.42 17.40
C THR A 485 -9.81 32.18 17.36
N ASP A 486 -10.71 31.74 16.49
CA ASP A 486 -12.01 32.39 16.19
C ASP A 486 -13.20 31.40 16.18
N VAL A 487 -12.92 30.10 16.42
CA VAL A 487 -13.93 29.06 16.64
C VAL A 487 -13.44 28.06 17.69
N THR A 488 -14.35 27.58 18.53
CA THR A 488 -14.13 26.50 19.48
C THR A 488 -15.06 25.33 19.15
N PHE A 489 -14.50 24.13 19.02
CA PHE A 489 -15.27 22.90 18.89
C PHE A 489 -15.54 22.32 20.27
N ARG A 490 -16.81 22.00 20.55
CA ARG A 490 -17.24 21.26 21.73
C ARG A 490 -17.32 19.77 21.39
N LEU A 491 -16.59 18.98 22.14
CA LEU A 491 -16.32 17.55 21.99
C LEU A 491 -16.80 16.80 23.23
N ASP A 492 -16.81 15.46 23.18
CA ASP A 492 -17.33 14.65 24.30
C ASP A 492 -16.44 14.73 25.55
N ASP A 493 -15.14 14.96 25.36
CA ASP A 493 -14.09 15.07 26.39
C ASP A 493 -13.58 16.52 26.60
N GLY A 494 -14.31 17.52 26.10
CA GLY A 494 -14.07 18.94 26.37
C GLY A 494 -14.11 19.84 25.13
N THR A 495 -13.12 20.73 24.99
CA THR A 495 -13.11 21.75 23.93
C THR A 495 -11.74 21.92 23.28
N ILE A 496 -11.72 22.28 22.00
CA ILE A 496 -10.53 22.60 21.23
C ILE A 496 -10.78 23.82 20.33
N SER A 497 -9.86 24.80 20.31
CA SER A 497 -10.02 26.00 19.47
C SER A 497 -9.24 25.89 18.16
N ALA A 498 -9.74 26.56 17.12
CA ALA A 498 -9.22 26.50 15.77
C ALA A 498 -9.40 27.84 15.03
N HIS A 499 -9.09 27.86 13.73
CA HIS A 499 -9.06 29.06 12.89
C HIS A 499 -9.94 28.86 11.65
N LYS A 500 -11.10 29.51 11.57
CA LYS A 500 -12.03 29.42 10.43
C LYS A 500 -11.30 29.63 9.08
N PRO A 501 -10.39 30.62 8.89
CA PRO A 501 -9.69 30.80 7.62
C PRO A 501 -8.83 29.59 7.21
N LEU A 502 -8.14 28.93 8.15
CA LEU A 502 -7.32 27.76 7.83
C LEU A 502 -8.20 26.54 7.50
N LEU A 503 -9.34 26.40 8.20
CA LEU A 503 -10.30 25.32 7.97
C LEU A 503 -11.01 25.45 6.62
N ILE A 504 -11.49 26.65 6.29
CA ILE A 504 -12.14 26.99 5.00
C ILE A 504 -11.17 26.76 3.83
N ALA A 505 -9.86 27.04 4.01
CA ALA A 505 -8.85 26.84 2.98
C ALA A 505 -8.47 25.36 2.72
N SER A 506 -8.81 24.46 3.64
CA SER A 506 -8.37 23.05 3.63
C SER A 506 -9.48 22.01 3.58
N CYS A 507 -10.73 22.36 3.89
CA CYS A 507 -11.86 21.43 3.93
C CYS A 507 -13.12 22.06 3.33
N ASP A 508 -13.61 21.49 2.22
CA ASP A 508 -14.83 21.99 1.55
C ASP A 508 -16.06 21.92 2.46
N TRP A 509 -16.17 20.90 3.31
CA TRP A 509 -17.26 20.77 4.28
C TRP A 509 -17.25 21.95 5.29
N MET A 510 -16.08 22.32 5.81
CA MET A 510 -15.92 23.47 6.70
C MET A 510 -16.06 24.82 5.96
N ALA A 511 -15.69 24.87 4.68
CA ALA A 511 -15.92 26.04 3.82
C ALA A 511 -17.42 26.32 3.63
N VAL A 512 -18.25 25.28 3.50
CA VAL A 512 -19.72 25.41 3.48
C VAL A 512 -20.28 25.78 4.85
N LEU A 513 -19.78 25.15 5.93
CA LEU A 513 -20.25 25.42 7.30
C LEU A 513 -20.05 26.89 7.71
N PHE A 514 -18.84 27.42 7.49
CA PHE A 514 -18.47 28.78 7.94
C PHE A 514 -18.75 29.88 6.91
N GLY A 515 -18.80 29.55 5.61
CA GLY A 515 -19.05 30.51 4.54
C GLY A 515 -20.48 30.56 4.01
N GLY A 516 -21.36 29.65 4.44
CA GLY A 516 -22.76 29.59 4.03
C GLY A 516 -23.74 30.30 4.97
N SER A 517 -25.03 30.22 4.67
CA SER A 517 -26.13 30.76 5.49
C SER A 517 -26.48 29.89 6.73
N PHE A 518 -25.54 29.08 7.20
CA PHE A 518 -25.69 28.24 8.39
C PHE A 518 -25.43 29.05 9.67
N MET A 519 -26.01 28.64 10.81
CA MET A 519 -25.88 29.37 12.07
C MET A 519 -24.42 29.39 12.57
N GLU A 520 -23.67 28.35 12.21
CA GLU A 520 -22.27 28.12 12.52
C GLU A 520 -21.31 29.13 11.85
N SER A 521 -21.75 29.85 10.81
CA SER A 521 -21.01 30.99 10.26
C SER A 521 -20.84 32.10 11.31
N CYS A 522 -21.93 32.44 12.00
CA CYS A 522 -22.02 33.50 13.02
C CYS A 522 -21.67 33.04 14.44
N ASN A 523 -21.71 31.74 14.72
CA ASN A 523 -21.33 31.21 16.03
C ASN A 523 -19.80 31.05 16.16
N ASN A 524 -19.30 31.28 17.38
CA ASN A 524 -17.91 31.01 17.75
C ASN A 524 -17.74 29.62 18.40
N GLU A 525 -18.82 28.87 18.58
CA GLU A 525 -18.80 27.51 19.12
C GLU A 525 -19.59 26.56 18.21
N VAL A 526 -19.02 25.38 17.93
CA VAL A 526 -19.63 24.34 17.09
C VAL A 526 -19.54 22.99 17.80
N VAL A 527 -20.64 22.25 17.88
CA VAL A 527 -20.69 20.96 18.59
C VAL A 527 -20.38 19.80 17.65
N PHE A 528 -19.45 18.95 18.04
CA PHE A 528 -19.00 17.77 17.31
C PHE A 528 -19.16 16.52 18.21
N PRO A 529 -20.37 15.92 18.27
CA PRO A 529 -20.62 14.76 19.11
C PRO A 529 -20.00 13.48 18.53
N ASN A 530 -19.74 12.50 19.40
CA ASN A 530 -19.04 11.24 19.09
C ASN A 530 -17.65 11.52 18.50
N THR A 531 -16.87 12.34 19.21
CA THR A 531 -15.52 12.77 18.81
C THR A 531 -14.71 13.20 20.03
N SER A 532 -13.56 12.58 20.21
CA SER A 532 -12.53 12.89 21.21
C SER A 532 -11.64 14.06 20.78
N ARG A 533 -10.99 14.70 21.76
CA ARG A 533 -10.01 15.76 21.54
C ARG A 533 -8.80 15.28 20.78
N VAL A 534 -8.34 14.05 21.03
CA VAL A 534 -7.18 13.45 20.35
C VAL A 534 -7.48 13.25 18.86
N CYS A 535 -8.67 12.73 18.54
CA CYS A 535 -9.13 12.57 17.16
C CYS A 535 -9.29 13.92 16.45
N MET A 536 -9.95 14.90 17.07
CA MET A 536 -10.14 16.23 16.47
C MET A 536 -8.81 16.99 16.30
N GLN A 537 -7.89 16.92 17.28
CA GLN A 537 -6.53 17.46 17.16
C GLN A 537 -5.80 16.88 15.94
N SER A 538 -5.88 15.55 15.75
CA SER A 538 -5.26 14.87 14.60
C SER A 538 -5.83 15.34 13.26
N VAL A 539 -7.14 15.61 13.19
CA VAL A 539 -7.78 16.23 12.01
C VAL A 539 -7.32 17.66 11.79
N LEU A 540 -7.26 18.49 12.84
CA LEU A 540 -6.82 19.88 12.73
C LEU A 540 -5.35 19.97 12.27
N GLU A 541 -4.46 19.14 12.81
CA GLU A 541 -3.08 19.03 12.33
C GLU A 541 -3.03 18.61 10.86
N TYR A 542 -3.79 17.58 10.46
CA TYR A 542 -3.89 17.18 9.06
C TYR A 542 -4.36 18.33 8.15
N LEU A 543 -5.43 19.04 8.52
CA LEU A 543 -5.96 20.16 7.73
C LEU A 543 -4.96 21.33 7.64
N TYR A 544 -4.06 21.48 8.62
CA TYR A 544 -3.10 22.57 8.67
C TYR A 544 -1.76 22.24 7.99
N THR A 545 -1.31 20.98 8.02
CA THR A 545 0.02 20.58 7.49
C THR A 545 -0.02 19.50 6.40
N ASP A 546 -1.20 19.01 6.02
CA ASP A 546 -1.45 17.94 5.02
C ASP A 546 -0.69 16.63 5.30
N SER A 547 -0.37 16.40 6.58
CA SER A 547 0.39 15.25 7.08
C SER A 547 -0.30 14.65 8.32
N LEU A 548 -0.54 13.34 8.33
CA LEU A 548 -0.98 12.65 9.54
C LEU A 548 0.24 12.38 10.45
N SER A 549 0.11 12.69 11.74
CA SER A 549 1.13 12.43 12.77
C SER A 549 0.43 11.75 13.96
N PRO A 550 0.22 10.42 13.93
CA PRO A 550 -0.63 9.74 14.89
C PRO A 550 0.05 9.65 16.26
N GLY A 551 -0.67 10.07 17.31
CA GLY A 551 -0.27 9.87 18.70
C GLY A 551 -0.61 8.45 19.19
N PRO A 552 -0.02 8.00 20.31
CA PRO A 552 -0.24 6.64 20.84
C PRO A 552 -1.65 6.41 21.39
N GLU A 553 -2.40 7.48 21.70
CA GLU A 553 -3.77 7.43 22.23
C GLU A 553 -4.84 7.53 21.12
N LEU A 554 -4.44 7.64 19.85
CA LEU A 554 -5.35 7.83 18.73
C LEU A 554 -5.99 6.50 18.29
N ASP A 555 -7.32 6.39 18.43
CA ASP A 555 -8.08 5.32 17.79
C ASP A 555 -8.15 5.56 16.26
N PRO A 556 -7.60 4.66 15.42
CA PRO A 556 -7.68 4.81 13.97
C PRO A 556 -9.11 4.71 13.44
N MET A 557 -10.02 4.01 14.12
CA MET A 557 -11.40 3.84 13.67
C MET A 557 -12.23 5.10 13.96
N GLU A 558 -12.01 5.74 15.10
CA GLU A 558 -12.56 7.06 15.39
C GLU A 558 -12.10 8.10 14.36
N LEU A 559 -10.80 8.14 14.06
CA LEU A 559 -10.25 9.05 13.04
C LEU A 559 -10.81 8.75 11.64
N THR A 560 -10.99 7.47 11.30
CA THR A 560 -11.61 7.05 10.04
C THR A 560 -13.05 7.55 9.93
N ALA A 561 -13.84 7.40 11.00
CA ALA A 561 -15.21 7.88 11.07
C ALA A 561 -15.30 9.41 10.90
N LEU A 562 -14.44 10.15 11.60
CA LEU A 562 -14.41 11.62 11.54
C LEU A 562 -13.93 12.12 10.17
N ALA A 563 -12.90 11.50 9.59
CA ALA A 563 -12.38 11.83 8.26
C ALA A 563 -13.44 11.63 7.17
N ASN A 564 -14.22 10.54 7.24
CA ASN A 564 -15.33 10.30 6.32
C ASN A 564 -16.47 11.33 6.53
N ARG A 565 -16.86 11.63 7.79
CA ARG A 565 -17.87 12.67 8.11
C ARG A 565 -17.49 14.05 7.57
N LEU A 566 -16.20 14.39 7.55
CA LEU A 566 -15.65 15.64 7.02
C LEU A 566 -15.30 15.59 5.52
N CYS A 567 -15.58 14.47 4.84
CA CYS A 567 -15.29 14.25 3.42
C CYS A 567 -13.79 14.42 3.07
N LEU A 568 -12.89 13.84 3.88
CA LEU A 568 -11.43 13.91 3.74
C LEU A 568 -10.83 12.57 3.24
N PRO A 569 -11.01 12.18 1.96
CA PRO A 569 -10.64 10.85 1.47
C PRO A 569 -9.13 10.56 1.55
N ARG A 570 -8.27 11.59 1.44
CA ARG A 570 -6.83 11.43 1.61
C ARG A 570 -6.46 11.14 3.07
N LEU A 571 -7.12 11.77 4.03
CA LEU A 571 -6.94 11.46 5.45
C LEU A 571 -7.41 10.04 5.75
N THR A 572 -8.58 9.62 5.24
CA THR A 572 -9.05 8.23 5.34
C THR A 572 -7.97 7.25 4.86
N ALA A 573 -7.41 7.45 3.67
CA ALA A 573 -6.36 6.56 3.13
C ALA A 573 -5.05 6.58 3.92
N LEU A 574 -4.67 7.71 4.53
CA LEU A 574 -3.52 7.80 5.44
C LEU A 574 -3.78 7.00 6.74
N THR A 575 -4.99 7.11 7.30
CA THR A 575 -5.41 6.33 8.47
C THR A 575 -5.47 4.83 8.16
N GLU A 576 -6.03 4.43 7.01
CA GLU A 576 -6.00 3.04 6.54
C GLU A 576 -4.55 2.50 6.45
N GLN A 577 -3.63 3.27 5.87
CA GLN A 577 -2.22 2.88 5.77
C GLN A 577 -1.58 2.74 7.16
N TYR A 578 -1.84 3.68 8.06
CA TYR A 578 -1.35 3.62 9.45
C TYR A 578 -1.85 2.35 10.14
N THR A 579 -3.16 2.11 10.16
CA THR A 579 -3.77 0.91 10.77
C THR A 579 -3.17 -0.39 10.24
N VAL A 580 -3.06 -0.53 8.92
CA VAL A 580 -2.44 -1.71 8.28
C VAL A 580 -0.97 -1.86 8.70
N THR A 581 -0.23 -0.75 8.83
CA THR A 581 1.18 -0.77 9.22
C THR A 581 1.36 -1.20 10.69
N GLU A 582 0.51 -0.71 11.59
CA GLU A 582 0.51 -1.10 13.00
C GLU A 582 0.20 -2.59 13.16
N LEU A 583 -0.92 -3.08 12.61
CA LEU A 583 -1.33 -4.48 12.68
C LEU A 583 -0.28 -5.40 12.03
N SER A 584 0.28 -5.00 10.89
CA SER A 584 1.37 -5.75 10.22
C SER A 584 2.67 -5.75 11.02
N ARG A 585 2.89 -4.78 11.93
CA ARG A 585 4.05 -4.79 12.84
C ARG A 585 3.78 -5.68 14.05
N ALA A 586 2.60 -5.57 14.66
CA ALA A 586 2.15 -6.40 15.77
C ALA A 586 2.18 -7.91 15.40
N ALA A 587 1.61 -8.27 14.25
CA ALA A 587 1.64 -9.64 13.74
C ALA A 587 3.07 -10.16 13.51
N ARG A 588 4.00 -9.32 13.02
CA ARG A 588 5.42 -9.68 12.88
C ARG A 588 6.16 -9.80 14.20
N ALA A 589 5.68 -9.14 15.26
CA ALA A 589 6.17 -9.29 16.62
C ALA A 589 5.58 -10.53 17.34
N GLY A 590 4.70 -11.30 16.68
CA GLY A 590 4.06 -12.48 17.26
C GLY A 590 2.89 -12.17 18.19
N GLN A 591 2.36 -10.94 18.16
CA GLN A 591 1.12 -10.58 18.87
C GLN A 591 -0.08 -11.13 18.09
N ASP A 592 -1.10 -11.59 18.81
CA ASP A 592 -2.39 -11.95 18.19
C ASP A 592 -3.15 -10.68 17.81
N VAL A 593 -3.36 -10.51 16.51
CA VAL A 593 -4.13 -9.41 15.91
C VAL A 593 -5.46 -9.87 15.32
N ASP A 594 -5.76 -11.18 15.34
CA ASP A 594 -6.87 -11.76 14.58
C ASP A 594 -8.23 -11.22 15.09
N GLY A 595 -8.35 -10.97 16.41
CA GLY A 595 -9.53 -10.35 17.03
C GLY A 595 -9.73 -8.88 16.65
N ASP A 596 -8.64 -8.08 16.60
CA ASP A 596 -8.68 -6.68 16.18
C ASP A 596 -9.06 -6.57 14.70
N VAL A 597 -8.45 -7.42 13.85
CA VAL A 597 -8.75 -7.46 12.41
C VAL A 597 -10.22 -7.81 12.14
N LEU A 598 -10.80 -8.75 12.90
CA LEU A 598 -12.22 -9.07 12.82
C LEU A 598 -13.12 -7.90 13.21
N THR A 599 -12.73 -7.12 14.21
CA THR A 599 -13.48 -5.94 14.68
C THR A 599 -13.37 -4.79 13.68
N TYR A 600 -12.15 -4.49 13.23
CA TYR A 600 -11.87 -3.46 12.23
C TYR A 600 -12.51 -3.75 10.87
N LEU A 601 -12.73 -5.01 10.48
CA LEU A 601 -13.47 -5.33 9.25
C LEU A 601 -14.86 -4.68 9.24
N GLU A 602 -15.62 -4.78 10.34
CA GLU A 602 -16.97 -4.23 10.43
C GLU A 602 -16.95 -2.70 10.50
N LEU A 603 -16.04 -2.13 11.30
CA LEU A 603 -15.87 -0.68 11.43
C LEU A 603 -15.41 -0.05 10.11
N ALA A 604 -14.49 -0.68 9.39
CA ALA A 604 -14.00 -0.22 8.10
C ALA A 604 -15.10 -0.30 7.02
N GLN A 605 -15.88 -1.38 6.99
CA GLN A 605 -17.04 -1.50 6.10
C GLN A 605 -18.11 -0.44 6.42
N PHE A 606 -18.38 -0.17 7.69
CA PHE A 606 -19.36 0.83 8.13
C PHE A 606 -18.93 2.28 7.88
N HIS A 607 -17.64 2.60 8.06
CA HIS A 607 -17.09 3.94 7.86
C HIS A 607 -16.49 4.17 6.46
N ASN A 608 -16.80 3.32 5.47
CA ASN A 608 -16.33 3.41 4.08
C ASN A 608 -14.79 3.35 3.88
N ALA A 609 -14.04 2.80 4.83
CA ALA A 609 -12.61 2.52 4.69
C ALA A 609 -12.39 1.24 3.87
N SER A 610 -12.65 1.37 2.57
CA SER A 610 -12.67 0.27 1.61
C SER A 610 -11.33 -0.49 1.49
N GLN A 611 -10.18 0.20 1.61
CA GLN A 611 -8.87 -0.42 1.44
C GLN A 611 -8.46 -1.19 2.69
N LEU A 612 -8.76 -0.66 3.88
CA LEU A 612 -8.60 -1.38 5.14
C LEU A 612 -9.53 -2.59 5.21
N ALA A 613 -10.80 -2.45 4.80
CA ALA A 613 -11.74 -3.57 4.77
C ALA A 613 -11.23 -4.70 3.86
N VAL A 614 -10.72 -4.38 2.66
CA VAL A 614 -10.11 -5.36 1.74
C VAL A 614 -8.84 -6.00 2.35
N TRP A 615 -8.04 -5.24 3.10
CA TRP A 615 -6.89 -5.79 3.83
C TRP A 615 -7.31 -6.73 4.98
N CYS A 616 -8.32 -6.36 5.77
CA CYS A 616 -8.87 -7.22 6.83
C CYS A 616 -9.42 -8.54 6.26
N LEU A 617 -10.18 -8.47 5.16
CA LEU A 617 -10.66 -9.65 4.44
C LEU A 617 -9.49 -10.55 3.99
N HIS A 618 -8.42 -9.97 3.44
CA HIS A 618 -7.23 -10.70 3.02
C HIS A 618 -6.50 -11.38 4.19
N HIS A 619 -6.29 -10.68 5.31
CA HIS A 619 -5.64 -11.25 6.50
C HIS A 619 -6.45 -12.42 7.07
N ILE A 620 -7.77 -12.25 7.25
CA ILE A 620 -8.66 -13.31 7.74
C ILE A 620 -8.65 -14.52 6.79
N CYS A 621 -8.68 -14.30 5.47
CA CYS A 621 -8.64 -15.39 4.50
C CYS A 621 -7.28 -16.12 4.47
N THR A 622 -6.17 -15.40 4.62
CA THR A 622 -4.81 -16.00 4.57
C THR A 622 -4.36 -16.67 5.86
N HIS A 623 -5.03 -16.37 6.99
CA HIS A 623 -4.84 -17.00 8.29
C HIS A 623 -6.06 -17.82 8.75
N TYR A 624 -7.01 -18.10 7.85
CA TYR A 624 -8.36 -18.63 8.13
C TYR A 624 -8.41 -19.77 9.17
N ASN A 625 -7.48 -20.73 9.11
CA ASN A 625 -7.43 -21.84 10.07
C ASN A 625 -7.12 -21.40 11.51
N SER A 626 -6.27 -20.37 11.71
CA SER A 626 -5.98 -19.76 13.01
C SER A 626 -7.22 -19.02 13.54
N VAL A 627 -7.75 -18.10 12.73
CA VAL A 627 -8.92 -17.29 13.08
C VAL A 627 -10.14 -18.19 13.40
N CYS A 628 -10.37 -19.26 12.64
CA CYS A 628 -11.43 -20.23 12.93
C CYS A 628 -11.23 -21.10 14.17
N ALA A 629 -9.98 -21.28 14.63
CA ALA A 629 -9.69 -22.01 15.85
C ALA A 629 -9.93 -21.13 17.09
N ASN A 630 -9.45 -19.88 17.05
CA ASN A 630 -9.46 -18.97 18.19
C ASN A 630 -10.75 -18.13 18.27
N TYR A 631 -11.23 -17.61 17.12
CA TYR A 631 -12.32 -16.62 17.00
C TYR A 631 -13.55 -17.18 16.27
N ARG A 632 -13.94 -18.41 16.64
CA ARG A 632 -15.03 -19.16 15.99
C ARG A 632 -16.43 -18.52 16.16
N LYS A 633 -16.67 -17.75 17.23
CA LYS A 633 -17.97 -17.11 17.46
C LYS A 633 -18.10 -15.85 16.62
N GLU A 634 -17.01 -15.11 16.56
CA GLU A 634 -16.82 -13.81 15.94
C GLU A 634 -16.91 -13.93 14.41
N ILE A 635 -16.32 -14.98 13.82
CA ILE A 635 -16.53 -15.31 12.39
C ILE A 635 -18.01 -15.60 12.10
N LYS A 636 -18.69 -16.33 13.00
CA LYS A 636 -20.10 -16.70 12.83
C LYS A 636 -21.08 -15.55 13.04
N SER A 637 -20.68 -14.50 13.73
CA SER A 637 -21.49 -13.28 13.89
C SER A 637 -21.33 -12.29 12.74
N LYS A 638 -20.29 -12.43 11.88
CA LYS A 638 -20.14 -11.57 10.69
C LYS A 638 -21.29 -11.77 9.70
N SER A 639 -21.50 -10.78 8.83
CA SER A 639 -22.52 -10.83 7.77
C SER A 639 -22.42 -12.09 6.90
N GLN A 640 -23.56 -12.53 6.32
CA GLN A 640 -23.57 -13.71 5.43
C GLN A 640 -22.68 -13.50 4.19
N GLU A 641 -22.50 -12.26 3.75
CA GLU A 641 -21.58 -11.90 2.67
C GLU A 641 -20.12 -12.12 3.08
N ASN A 642 -19.69 -11.60 4.23
CA ASN A 642 -18.35 -11.82 4.77
C ASN A 642 -18.07 -13.32 5.00
N GLN A 643 -19.04 -14.08 5.55
CA GLN A 643 -18.90 -15.53 5.72
C GLN A 643 -18.67 -16.26 4.40
N ARG A 644 -19.47 -15.96 3.35
CA ARG A 644 -19.28 -16.52 2.00
C ARG A 644 -17.93 -16.11 1.42
N TYR A 645 -17.51 -14.87 1.61
CA TYR A 645 -16.22 -14.37 1.14
C TYR A 645 -15.07 -15.17 1.77
N PHE A 646 -15.10 -15.39 3.09
CA PHE A 646 -14.09 -16.18 3.78
C PHE A 646 -14.04 -17.63 3.27
N GLU A 647 -15.19 -18.27 3.10
CA GLU A 647 -15.25 -19.66 2.59
C GLU A 647 -14.73 -19.81 1.15
N GLN A 648 -14.88 -18.77 0.32
CA GLN A 648 -14.40 -18.75 -1.07
C GLN A 648 -12.90 -18.43 -1.19
N HIS A 649 -12.40 -17.48 -0.40
CA HIS A 649 -11.04 -16.94 -0.54
C HIS A 649 -10.03 -17.47 0.48
N ARG A 650 -10.47 -18.31 1.43
CA ARG A 650 -9.61 -18.98 2.44
C ARG A 650 -8.39 -19.68 1.84
N TRP A 651 -7.27 -19.53 2.54
CA TRP A 651 -6.04 -20.27 2.30
C TRP A 651 -5.69 -21.14 3.53
N PRO A 652 -5.34 -22.43 3.35
CA PRO A 652 -5.39 -23.19 2.10
C PRO A 652 -6.83 -23.45 1.60
N PRO A 653 -7.05 -23.54 0.28
CA PRO A 653 -8.37 -23.84 -0.29
C PRO A 653 -8.92 -25.20 0.14
N VAL A 654 -10.26 -25.33 0.14
CA VAL A 654 -10.96 -26.57 0.53
C VAL A 654 -10.50 -27.77 -0.28
N TRP A 655 -10.37 -27.62 -1.61
CA TRP A 655 -9.95 -28.70 -2.50
C TRP A 655 -8.54 -29.20 -2.19
N TYR A 656 -7.62 -28.29 -1.84
CA TYR A 656 -6.25 -28.67 -1.47
C TYR A 656 -6.24 -29.52 -0.19
N LEU A 657 -7.00 -29.14 0.85
CA LEU A 657 -7.04 -29.92 2.11
C LEU A 657 -7.59 -31.34 1.91
N LYS A 658 -8.59 -31.51 1.03
CA LYS A 658 -9.10 -32.84 0.66
C LYS A 658 -8.05 -33.67 -0.07
N GLU A 659 -7.34 -33.05 -1.02
CA GLU A 659 -6.27 -33.70 -1.77
C GLU A 659 -5.07 -34.07 -0.89
N GLU A 660 -4.71 -33.22 0.08
CA GLU A 660 -3.65 -33.51 1.04
C GLU A 660 -4.02 -34.68 1.96
N ASP A 661 -5.24 -34.71 2.50
CA ASP A 661 -5.71 -35.86 3.27
C ASP A 661 -5.73 -37.15 2.43
N HIS A 662 -6.23 -37.08 1.19
CA HIS A 662 -6.19 -38.22 0.26
C HIS A 662 -4.75 -38.68 0.00
N TYR A 663 -3.83 -37.77 -0.32
CA TYR A 663 -2.42 -38.09 -0.57
C TYR A 663 -1.76 -38.74 0.65
N ARG A 664 -2.00 -38.19 1.86
CA ARG A 664 -1.51 -38.75 3.12
C ARG A 664 -2.06 -40.16 3.38
N ARG A 665 -3.32 -40.45 3.03
CA ARG A 665 -3.93 -41.79 3.13
C ARG A 665 -3.32 -42.76 2.11
N ALA A 666 -3.34 -42.40 0.83
CA ALA A 666 -2.80 -43.23 -0.26
C ALA A 666 -1.30 -43.55 -0.07
N ARG A 667 -0.51 -42.60 0.44
CA ARG A 667 0.90 -42.82 0.78
C ARG A 667 1.06 -43.87 1.88
N LYS A 668 0.29 -43.78 2.98
CA LYS A 668 0.32 -44.77 4.07
C LYS A 668 -0.14 -46.16 3.62
N GLU A 669 -1.08 -46.25 2.69
CA GLU A 669 -1.52 -47.51 2.09
C GLU A 669 -0.40 -48.14 1.25
N ARG A 670 0.26 -47.35 0.40
CA ARG A 670 1.39 -47.80 -0.41
C ARG A 670 2.60 -48.23 0.42
N GLU A 671 2.94 -47.49 1.47
CA GLU A 671 4.00 -47.87 2.42
C GLU A 671 3.70 -49.23 3.08
N LYS A 672 2.42 -49.55 3.37
CA LYS A 672 2.00 -50.89 3.86
C LYS A 672 2.11 -51.97 2.77
N GLU A 673 1.71 -51.69 1.53
CA GLU A 673 1.86 -52.63 0.42
C GLU A 673 3.32 -53.02 0.18
N ASP A 674 4.22 -52.03 0.16
CA ASP A 674 5.65 -52.26 -0.08
C ASP A 674 6.29 -53.04 1.08
N LEU A 675 5.89 -52.79 2.33
CA LEU A 675 6.27 -53.61 3.49
C LEU A 675 5.80 -55.07 3.38
N VAL A 676 4.59 -55.31 2.87
CA VAL A 676 4.04 -56.67 2.66
C VAL A 676 4.76 -57.36 1.50
N ALA A 677 5.05 -56.66 0.40
CA ALA A 677 5.77 -57.18 -0.75
C ALA A 677 7.21 -57.60 -0.38
N ASN A 678 7.91 -56.77 0.39
CA ASN A 678 9.25 -57.07 0.89
C ASN A 678 9.26 -58.31 1.80
N LYS A 679 8.29 -58.45 2.72
CA LYS A 679 8.14 -59.68 3.54
C LYS A 679 7.92 -60.94 2.69
N HIS A 680 7.15 -60.85 1.59
CA HIS A 680 6.95 -61.97 0.67
C HIS A 680 8.20 -62.31 -0.15
N GLN A 681 9.00 -61.33 -0.58
CA GLN A 681 10.28 -61.59 -1.24
C GLN A 681 11.28 -62.27 -0.30
N HIS A 682 11.36 -61.85 0.97
CA HIS A 682 12.22 -62.51 1.96
C HIS A 682 11.83 -63.98 2.19
N ARG A 683 10.52 -64.29 2.30
CA ARG A 683 10.05 -65.68 2.40
C ARG A 683 10.39 -66.51 1.15
N ARG A 684 10.19 -65.98 -0.06
CA ARG A 684 10.54 -66.70 -1.30
C ARG A 684 12.04 -66.99 -1.44
N ARG A 685 12.92 -66.12 -0.92
CA ARG A 685 14.37 -66.41 -0.88
C ARG A 685 14.71 -67.61 0.01
N TRP A 686 14.01 -67.78 1.14
CA TRP A 686 14.20 -68.94 2.03
C TRP A 686 13.73 -70.26 1.42
N CYS A 687 12.62 -70.27 0.67
CA CYS A 687 12.09 -71.50 0.04
C CYS A 687 13.01 -72.12 -1.04
N PHE A 688 13.99 -71.37 -1.56
CA PHE A 688 15.01 -71.91 -2.48
C PHE A 688 16.21 -72.57 -1.76
N TRP A 689 16.27 -72.50 -0.42
CA TRP A 689 17.37 -73.02 0.40
C TRP A 689 16.97 -74.23 1.26
N SER A 690 15.77 -74.77 1.05
CA SER A 690 15.28 -76.01 1.70
C SER A 690 15.09 -77.13 0.67
N THR A 691 16.19 -77.69 0.18
CA THR A 691 16.18 -79.01 -0.45
C THR A 691 16.12 -80.08 0.64
N SER A 692 15.00 -80.79 0.75
CA SER A 692 14.85 -81.93 1.67
C SER A 692 15.82 -83.06 1.31
N PRO A 693 16.58 -83.62 2.27
CA PRO A 693 17.41 -84.80 2.04
C PRO A 693 16.62 -86.08 2.33
N THR A 694 15.86 -86.57 1.34
CA THR A 694 15.25 -87.91 1.38
C THR A 694 15.08 -88.46 -0.04
N VAL A 695 16.06 -89.25 -0.49
CA VAL A 695 15.98 -90.55 -1.22
C VAL A 695 17.43 -90.96 -1.53
N ALA A 696 17.97 -91.87 -0.72
CA ALA A 696 19.03 -92.85 -0.99
C ALA A 696 19.26 -93.65 0.30
#